data_AF-A0A4Y7LVI6-F1
#
_entry.id   AF-A0A4Y7LVI6-F1
#
_cell.length_a   1.000
_cell.length_b   1.000
_cell.length_c   1.000
_cell.angle_alpha   90.00
_cell.angle_beta   90.00
_cell.angle_gamma   90.00
#
_symmetry.space_group_name_H-M   'P 1'
#
loop_
_entity.id
_entity.type
_entity.pdbx_description
1 polymer ?
#
loop_
_entity_poly.entity_id
_entity_poly.type
_entity_poly.pdbx_seq_one_letter_code
_entity_poly.pdbx_strand_id
1 'polypeptide(L)'
;MTVGPLITEITCTFIVAASILYRYGDWFRHHIIVTLSVLVAWYFSFLIIFILPLDVTSTAYRQCIQEHTLYVDETSFNDTANLSTTAVPHIIPSNETSICKLPWSYVPENVLPQLWRVLYWTSQFLTWFVLPLMQSYTKAGDFTVKGKLKSSLIDNAIYYGSYLVIATILLIYLAAKPDFEFDWPKLKAIAASASNTWGLFWLVLLLGYGLVDIPRSVWRSAIPGPLLSRLYFKAAKLNAEKSEAEENLEDYLEALQVALTRISPSDPLRKNADTISDKLPLEWRERMKRKSVNSNQMNDSDLNEKSLVRLHRQVIRALQRQHRTETQWYNLVEKIFDLEDVHRNIGSHEHYFKPSFEPTRSPWVARIRSPTLEWYWKCLLRRYVCQGLAMVLALLSVLVVWSELTFFNANPVLSIFAIFVNLAKEYYDYLSIELVSIATIAYMCVCAYSTVLKIRVLNLYYLAPHHQTDEYSLIFSGMLLCRLTPPMCLNFLGLIHMDSHIIKARLMETYYTQIMGHMDVLPIISDGFNIYFPMAILGLCLATYFSLGARFLTFIGFQQFVDDEDDITADLADEGRELIKREKRRRQRAEDSESRRRNVEVNNSARAERNRETGGLLVKRESSRSELFGSTSDNMSNEDDRYDQLFMQASRRIGDDVGSTPATLLTGSTDYRSSYTRSGPAPLRNFFDDV
;
A
#
# COMPACT_ATOMS: atom_id res chain seq x y z
N MET A 1 14.64 -26.70 -24.46
CA MET A 1 13.44 -25.84 -24.33
C MET A 1 13.28 -25.46 -22.87
N THR A 2 13.69 -24.26 -22.47
CA THR A 2 13.67 -23.81 -21.05
C THR A 2 12.93 -22.48 -20.91
N VAL A 3 11.80 -22.32 -21.60
CA VAL A 3 10.88 -21.17 -21.39
C VAL A 3 10.02 -21.39 -20.13
N GLY A 4 9.99 -22.61 -19.59
CA GLY A 4 9.19 -22.99 -18.42
C GLY A 4 9.46 -22.14 -17.16
N PRO A 5 10.72 -21.94 -16.74
CA PRO A 5 11.04 -21.09 -15.59
C PRO A 5 10.51 -19.66 -15.76
N LEU A 6 10.76 -19.03 -16.91
CA LEU A 6 10.28 -17.68 -17.23
C LEU A 6 8.74 -17.59 -17.17
N ILE A 7 8.03 -18.54 -17.76
CA ILE A 7 6.55 -18.57 -17.73
C ILE A 7 6.05 -18.72 -16.30
N THR A 8 6.73 -19.55 -15.50
CA THR A 8 6.39 -19.77 -14.10
C THR A 8 6.57 -18.48 -13.30
N GLU A 9 7.69 -17.77 -13.46
CA GLU A 9 7.96 -16.49 -12.81
C GLU A 9 6.94 -15.41 -13.18
N ILE A 10 6.67 -15.25 -14.48
CA ILE A 10 5.64 -14.34 -15.01
C ILE A 10 4.26 -14.65 -14.40
N THR A 11 3.88 -15.91 -14.35
CA THR A 11 2.57 -16.32 -13.84
C THR A 11 2.48 -16.16 -12.32
N CYS A 12 3.52 -16.57 -11.58
CA CYS A 12 3.58 -16.43 -10.13
C CYS A 12 3.58 -14.96 -9.71
N THR A 13 4.34 -14.09 -10.38
CA THR A 13 4.37 -12.65 -10.10
C THR A 13 3.02 -11.99 -10.40
N PHE A 14 2.32 -12.39 -11.46
CA PHE A 14 0.96 -11.92 -11.73
C PHE A 14 -0.02 -12.33 -10.63
N ILE A 15 0.01 -13.60 -10.19
CA ILE A 15 -0.84 -14.09 -9.10
C ILE A 15 -0.55 -13.34 -7.80
N VAL A 16 0.73 -13.08 -7.49
CA VAL A 16 1.14 -12.31 -6.30
C VAL A 16 0.62 -10.88 -6.40
N ALA A 17 0.83 -10.19 -7.52
CA ALA A 17 0.33 -8.82 -7.73
C ALA A 17 -1.19 -8.74 -7.61
N ALA A 18 -1.91 -9.66 -8.24
CA ALA A 18 -3.37 -9.76 -8.16
C ALA A 18 -3.86 -10.06 -6.72
N SER A 19 -3.19 -10.96 -6.01
CA SER A 19 -3.53 -11.30 -4.62
C SER A 19 -3.31 -10.13 -3.67
N ILE A 20 -2.21 -9.38 -3.85
CA ILE A 20 -1.94 -8.17 -3.07
C ILE A 20 -3.01 -7.12 -3.41
N LEU A 21 -3.34 -6.91 -4.69
CA LEU A 21 -4.36 -5.94 -5.08
C LEU A 21 -5.74 -6.31 -4.54
N TYR A 22 -6.10 -7.58 -4.56
CA TYR A 22 -7.32 -8.06 -3.94
C TYR A 22 -7.32 -7.78 -2.43
N ARG A 23 -6.21 -8.06 -1.73
CA ARG A 23 -6.12 -7.81 -0.28
C ARG A 23 -6.33 -6.35 0.11
N TYR A 24 -5.85 -5.41 -0.70
CA TYR A 24 -5.87 -3.97 -0.37
C TYR A 24 -7.04 -3.22 -1.02
N GLY A 25 -7.41 -3.51 -2.26
CA GLY A 25 -8.44 -2.81 -3.03
C GLY A 25 -9.73 -3.62 -3.22
N ASP A 26 -10.86 -2.92 -3.29
CA ASP A 26 -12.15 -3.54 -3.61
C ASP A 26 -12.41 -3.53 -5.13
N TRP A 27 -12.27 -4.68 -5.77
CA TRP A 27 -12.44 -4.81 -7.22
C TRP A 27 -13.85 -4.50 -7.71
N PHE A 28 -14.85 -4.64 -6.85
CA PHE A 28 -16.25 -4.46 -7.23
C PHE A 28 -16.73 -3.02 -7.04
N ARG A 29 -16.10 -2.29 -6.10
CA ARG A 29 -16.42 -0.88 -5.86
C ARG A 29 -15.59 0.07 -6.70
N HIS A 30 -14.35 -0.30 -7.02
CA HIS A 30 -13.43 0.58 -7.71
C HIS A 30 -13.67 0.65 -9.21
N HIS A 31 -13.33 1.78 -9.83
CA HIS A 31 -13.31 1.91 -11.28
C HIS A 31 -12.36 0.87 -11.91
N ILE A 32 -12.85 0.14 -12.91
CA ILE A 32 -12.11 -0.95 -13.59
C ILE A 32 -10.77 -0.45 -14.14
N ILE A 33 -10.74 0.77 -14.70
CA ILE A 33 -9.51 1.39 -15.22
C ILE A 33 -8.47 1.56 -14.10
N VAL A 34 -8.90 1.96 -12.90
CA VAL A 34 -8.01 2.11 -11.74
C VAL A 34 -7.45 0.75 -11.34
N THR A 35 -8.31 -0.24 -11.14
CA THR A 35 -7.90 -1.59 -10.73
C THR A 35 -6.94 -2.22 -11.74
N LEU A 36 -7.25 -2.14 -13.04
CA LEU A 36 -6.39 -2.69 -14.09
C LEU A 36 -5.06 -1.95 -14.20
N SER A 37 -5.07 -0.61 -14.18
CA SER A 37 -3.83 0.18 -14.29
C SER A 37 -2.91 -0.05 -13.10
N VAL A 38 -3.46 -0.15 -11.88
CA VAL A 38 -2.69 -0.45 -10.67
C VAL A 38 -2.17 -1.88 -10.70
N LEU A 39 -2.98 -2.85 -11.16
CA LEU A 39 -2.53 -4.24 -11.31
C LEU A 39 -1.33 -4.34 -12.26
N VAL A 40 -1.41 -3.71 -13.43
CA VAL A 40 -0.33 -3.68 -14.42
C VAL A 40 0.91 -2.98 -13.84
N ALA A 41 0.73 -1.87 -13.14
CA ALA A 41 1.83 -1.15 -12.50
C ALA A 41 2.57 -2.02 -11.46
N TRP A 42 1.83 -2.63 -10.53
CA TRP A 42 2.42 -3.49 -9.50
C TRP A 42 3.05 -4.74 -10.08
N TYR A 43 2.40 -5.35 -11.06
CA TYR A 43 2.89 -6.53 -11.74
C TYR A 43 4.26 -6.26 -12.39
N PHE A 44 4.41 -5.19 -13.17
CA PHE A 44 5.68 -4.88 -13.81
C PHE A 44 6.78 -4.50 -12.80
N SER A 45 6.44 -3.77 -11.75
CA SER A 45 7.40 -3.45 -10.69
C SER A 45 7.84 -4.66 -9.85
N PHE A 46 7.02 -5.70 -9.72
CA PHE A 46 7.45 -6.95 -9.08
C PHE A 46 8.18 -7.89 -10.05
N LEU A 47 7.84 -7.83 -11.33
CA LEU A 47 8.45 -8.68 -12.35
C LEU A 47 9.95 -8.37 -12.55
N ILE A 48 10.40 -7.12 -12.34
CA ILE A 48 11.83 -6.78 -12.45
C ILE A 48 12.73 -7.55 -11.47
N ILE A 49 12.18 -8.05 -10.35
CA ILE A 49 12.93 -8.84 -9.37
C ILE A 49 13.48 -10.13 -9.99
N PHE A 50 12.82 -10.65 -11.03
CA PHE A 50 13.22 -11.88 -11.73
C PHE A 50 13.81 -11.58 -13.10
N ILE A 51 13.22 -10.66 -13.86
CA ILE A 51 13.65 -10.37 -15.24
C ILE A 51 15.02 -9.71 -15.31
N LEU A 52 15.39 -8.87 -14.33
CA LEU A 52 16.71 -8.23 -14.33
C LEU A 52 17.85 -9.22 -14.02
N PRO A 53 17.77 -10.05 -12.97
CA PRO A 53 18.74 -11.16 -12.78
C PRO A 53 18.86 -12.10 -13.98
N LEU A 54 17.74 -12.37 -14.65
CA LEU A 54 17.72 -13.16 -15.88
C LEU A 54 18.45 -12.47 -17.04
N ASP A 55 18.31 -11.15 -17.18
CA ASP A 55 19.07 -10.35 -18.15
C ASP A 55 20.57 -10.39 -17.85
N VAL A 56 20.95 -10.28 -16.58
CA VAL A 56 22.36 -10.35 -16.15
C VAL A 56 22.98 -11.70 -16.50
N THR A 57 22.33 -12.82 -16.19
CA THR A 57 22.85 -14.15 -16.52
C THR A 57 22.90 -14.42 -18.01
N SER A 58 21.87 -14.00 -18.76
CA SER A 58 21.85 -14.07 -20.24
C SER A 58 22.96 -13.23 -20.87
N THR A 59 23.23 -12.05 -20.30
CA THR A 59 24.31 -11.17 -20.74
C THR A 59 25.68 -11.77 -20.44
N ALA A 60 25.89 -12.33 -19.24
CA ALA A 60 27.12 -13.02 -18.88
C ALA A 60 27.41 -14.24 -19.79
N TYR A 61 26.37 -15.00 -20.15
CA TYR A 61 26.48 -16.10 -21.11
C TYR A 61 26.87 -15.62 -22.51
N ARG A 62 26.23 -14.56 -23.02
CA ARG A 62 26.55 -13.98 -24.32
C ARG A 62 27.95 -13.38 -24.38
N GLN A 63 28.40 -12.74 -23.29
CA GLN A 63 29.79 -12.26 -23.17
C GLN A 63 30.79 -13.42 -23.28
N CYS A 64 30.52 -14.56 -22.62
CA CYS A 64 31.35 -15.77 -22.76
C CYS A 64 31.46 -16.24 -24.22
N ILE A 65 30.33 -16.33 -24.93
CA ILE A 65 30.33 -16.74 -26.34
C ILE A 65 31.17 -15.77 -27.18
N GLN A 66 31.01 -14.46 -26.97
CA GLN A 66 31.71 -13.44 -27.73
C GLN A 66 33.23 -13.48 -27.48
N GLU A 67 33.65 -13.58 -26.22
CA GLU A 67 35.06 -13.70 -25.83
C GLU A 67 35.72 -14.92 -26.50
N HIS A 68 35.03 -16.07 -26.54
CA HIS A 68 35.55 -17.26 -27.20
C HIS A 68 35.55 -17.17 -28.73
N THR A 69 34.55 -16.53 -29.34
CA THR A 69 34.51 -16.34 -30.80
C THR A 69 35.68 -15.47 -31.27
N LEU A 70 35.98 -14.39 -30.54
CA LEU A 70 37.12 -13.52 -30.85
C LEU A 70 38.47 -14.24 -30.71
N TYR A 71 38.62 -15.11 -29.72
CA TYR A 71 39.84 -15.91 -29.54
C TYR A 71 40.07 -16.90 -30.69
N VAL A 72 39.00 -17.52 -31.21
CA VAL A 72 39.08 -18.43 -32.37
C VAL A 72 39.48 -17.67 -33.64
N ASP A 73 38.92 -16.47 -33.86
CA ASP A 73 39.29 -15.64 -35.02
C ASP A 73 40.77 -15.18 -34.94
N GLU A 74 41.28 -14.76 -33.78
CA GLU A 74 42.70 -14.36 -33.62
C GLU A 74 43.68 -15.53 -33.80
N THR A 75 43.35 -16.73 -33.31
CA THR A 75 44.18 -17.93 -33.49
C THR A 75 44.19 -18.40 -34.94
N SER A 76 43.04 -18.33 -35.63
CA SER A 76 42.96 -18.67 -37.06
C SER A 76 43.75 -17.72 -37.97
N PHE A 77 43.90 -16.45 -37.58
CA PHE A 77 44.67 -15.46 -38.36
C PHE A 77 46.19 -15.65 -38.22
N ASN A 78 46.66 -16.06 -37.04
CA ASN A 78 48.09 -16.30 -36.80
C ASN A 78 48.62 -17.57 -37.50
N ASP A 79 47.77 -18.56 -37.76
CA ASP A 79 48.15 -19.77 -38.51
C ASP A 79 48.17 -19.56 -40.05
N THR A 80 47.64 -18.45 -40.56
CA THR A 80 47.70 -18.13 -42.01
C THR A 80 48.98 -17.44 -42.48
N ALA A 81 49.95 -17.18 -41.59
CA ALA A 81 51.24 -16.58 -41.97
C ALA A 81 52.26 -17.57 -42.56
N ASN A 82 51.99 -18.89 -42.50
CA ASN A 82 52.82 -19.91 -43.14
C ASN A 82 51.95 -20.98 -43.78
N LEU A 83 51.61 -20.82 -45.06
CA LEU A 83 51.81 -21.81 -46.14
C LEU A 83 50.83 -21.54 -47.30
N SER A 84 51.41 -21.40 -48.48
CA SER A 84 50.77 -21.34 -49.77
C SER A 84 49.94 -22.60 -50.07
N THR A 85 48.85 -22.41 -50.81
CA THR A 85 48.12 -23.36 -51.67
C THR A 85 46.98 -24.23 -51.10
N THR A 86 45.88 -24.14 -51.84
CA THR A 86 44.66 -24.99 -51.92
C THR A 86 43.68 -24.95 -50.76
N ALA A 87 42.63 -24.15 -50.98
CA ALA A 87 41.38 -24.15 -50.24
C ALA A 87 40.72 -25.54 -50.22
N VAL A 88 40.55 -26.08 -49.01
CA VAL A 88 39.54 -27.07 -48.69
C VAL A 88 38.79 -26.53 -47.47
N PRO A 89 37.45 -26.40 -47.48
CA PRO A 89 36.71 -25.99 -46.31
C PRO A 89 36.81 -27.12 -45.27
N HIS A 90 37.60 -26.90 -44.23
CA HIS A 90 37.64 -27.79 -43.07
C HIS A 90 36.29 -27.71 -42.37
N ILE A 91 35.45 -28.72 -42.61
CA ILE A 91 34.32 -29.04 -41.76
C ILE A 91 34.91 -29.44 -40.40
N ILE A 92 34.76 -28.56 -39.41
CA ILE A 92 35.10 -28.85 -38.02
C ILE A 92 34.20 -30.00 -37.55
N PRO A 93 34.75 -31.12 -37.03
CA PRO A 93 33.95 -32.21 -36.50
C PRO A 93 33.20 -31.74 -35.24
N SER A 94 31.90 -31.99 -35.21
CA SER A 94 30.93 -31.51 -34.23
C SER A 94 31.01 -32.19 -32.86
N ASN A 95 32.20 -32.36 -32.28
CA ASN A 95 32.39 -33.14 -31.04
C ASN A 95 33.45 -32.56 -30.08
N GLU A 96 33.49 -31.25 -29.89
CA GLU A 96 34.06 -30.66 -28.68
C GLU A 96 32.98 -29.86 -27.94
N THR A 97 32.83 -30.18 -26.66
CA THR A 97 31.85 -29.69 -25.70
C THR A 97 31.71 -28.17 -25.72
N SER A 98 30.47 -27.65 -25.69
CA SER A 98 30.17 -26.22 -25.54
C SER A 98 30.99 -25.58 -24.41
N ILE A 99 31.96 -24.73 -24.78
CA ILE A 99 32.92 -24.12 -23.84
C ILE A 99 32.21 -23.26 -22.79
N CYS A 100 31.14 -22.54 -23.20
CA CYS A 100 30.23 -21.87 -22.29
C CYS A 100 29.05 -22.80 -21.94
N LYS A 101 28.75 -22.98 -20.64
CA LYS A 101 27.56 -23.72 -20.21
C LYS A 101 26.29 -22.90 -20.45
N LEU A 102 25.23 -23.54 -20.91
CA LEU A 102 23.93 -22.86 -21.06
C LEU A 102 23.35 -22.55 -19.66
N PRO A 103 22.86 -21.32 -19.40
CA PRO A 103 22.22 -21.01 -18.12
C PRO A 103 20.92 -21.81 -17.95
N TRP A 104 20.57 -22.14 -16.71
CA TRP A 104 19.36 -22.90 -16.38
C TRP A 104 18.09 -22.25 -16.94
N SER A 105 17.97 -20.94 -16.75
CA SER A 105 16.88 -20.10 -17.26
C SER A 105 17.19 -19.54 -18.65
N TYR A 106 17.79 -20.31 -19.58
CA TYR A 106 18.08 -19.78 -20.91
C TYR A 106 16.81 -19.41 -21.70
N VAL A 107 16.81 -18.19 -22.25
CA VAL A 107 15.72 -17.60 -23.02
C VAL A 107 16.22 -17.24 -24.42
N PRO A 108 15.43 -17.42 -25.49
CA PRO A 108 15.81 -16.99 -26.83
C PRO A 108 16.08 -15.49 -26.93
N GLU A 109 17.05 -15.10 -27.76
CA GLU A 109 17.56 -13.72 -27.88
C GLU A 109 16.49 -12.67 -28.19
N ASN A 110 15.38 -13.06 -28.83
CA ASN A 110 14.29 -12.15 -29.18
C ASN A 110 13.30 -11.89 -28.04
N VAL A 111 13.23 -12.74 -27.01
CA VAL A 111 12.15 -12.63 -26.01
C VAL A 111 12.43 -11.55 -24.99
N LEU A 112 13.65 -11.50 -24.44
CA LEU A 112 14.01 -10.53 -23.39
C LEU A 112 13.95 -9.06 -23.86
N PRO A 113 14.45 -8.70 -25.07
CA PRO A 113 14.33 -7.33 -25.60
C PRO A 113 12.87 -6.90 -25.78
N GLN A 114 12.03 -7.83 -26.26
CA GLN A 114 10.60 -7.57 -26.47
C GLN A 114 9.88 -7.38 -25.15
N LEU A 115 10.20 -8.22 -24.16
CA LEU A 115 9.66 -8.12 -22.81
C LEU A 115 10.04 -6.78 -22.17
N TRP A 116 11.31 -6.40 -22.18
CA TRP A 116 11.76 -5.11 -21.65
C TRP A 116 11.13 -3.92 -22.38
N ARG A 117 10.93 -4.03 -23.70
CA ARG A 117 10.26 -2.96 -24.47
C ARG A 117 8.81 -2.80 -24.02
N VAL A 118 8.10 -3.90 -23.80
CA VAL A 118 6.74 -3.85 -23.24
C VAL A 118 6.80 -3.25 -21.84
N LEU A 119 7.60 -3.80 -20.93
CA LEU A 119 7.70 -3.37 -19.53
C LEU A 119 8.03 -1.88 -19.41
N TYR A 120 9.09 -1.41 -20.07
CA TYR A 120 9.54 -0.04 -19.96
C TYR A 120 8.50 0.95 -20.48
N TRP A 121 8.03 0.78 -21.72
CA TRP A 121 7.12 1.77 -22.35
C TRP A 121 5.73 1.76 -21.73
N THR A 122 5.24 0.60 -21.30
CA THR A 122 3.96 0.54 -20.58
C THR A 122 4.08 1.20 -19.20
N SER A 123 5.14 0.93 -18.42
CA SER A 123 5.38 1.62 -17.14
C SER A 123 5.51 3.14 -17.32
N GLN A 124 6.18 3.61 -18.38
CA GLN A 124 6.26 5.05 -18.68
C GLN A 124 4.88 5.63 -19.05
N PHE A 125 4.12 4.96 -19.91
CA PHE A 125 2.78 5.39 -20.30
C PHE A 125 1.81 5.45 -19.10
N LEU A 126 1.85 4.43 -18.23
CA LEU A 126 1.06 4.40 -17.00
C LEU A 126 1.44 5.53 -16.06
N THR A 127 2.74 5.78 -15.86
CA THR A 127 3.26 6.77 -14.91
C THR A 127 2.95 8.21 -15.32
N TRP A 128 3.04 8.52 -16.61
CA TRP A 128 2.95 9.89 -17.11
C TRP A 128 1.57 10.27 -17.63
N PHE A 129 0.71 9.30 -17.96
CA PHE A 129 -0.61 9.60 -18.55
C PHE A 129 -1.76 8.97 -17.75
N VAL A 130 -1.82 7.65 -17.67
CA VAL A 130 -3.02 6.95 -17.16
C VAL A 130 -3.21 7.19 -15.67
N LEU A 131 -2.19 6.93 -14.84
CA LEU A 131 -2.32 7.03 -13.38
C LEU A 131 -2.53 8.49 -12.92
N PRO A 132 -1.80 9.51 -13.42
CA PRO A 132 -2.07 10.91 -13.07
C PRO A 132 -3.47 11.38 -13.50
N LEU A 133 -3.95 10.96 -14.67
CA LEU A 133 -5.29 11.29 -15.13
C LEU A 133 -6.35 10.72 -14.19
N MET A 134 -6.27 9.42 -13.88
CA MET A 134 -7.20 8.76 -12.97
C MET A 134 -7.09 9.32 -11.55
N GLN A 135 -5.89 9.73 -11.11
CA GLN A 135 -5.68 10.38 -9.82
C GLN A 135 -6.46 11.70 -9.72
N SER A 136 -6.46 12.51 -10.77
CA SER A 136 -7.24 13.76 -10.81
C SER A 136 -8.73 13.50 -11.01
N TYR A 137 -9.09 12.47 -11.77
CA TYR A 137 -10.49 12.06 -12.01
C TYR A 137 -11.20 11.65 -10.72
N THR A 138 -10.57 10.80 -9.90
CA THR A 138 -11.12 10.36 -8.61
C THR A 138 -11.27 11.49 -7.59
N LYS A 139 -10.53 12.58 -7.78
CA LYS A 139 -10.58 13.81 -6.98
C LYS A 139 -11.48 14.91 -7.56
N ALA A 140 -12.12 14.70 -8.71
CA ALA A 140 -12.98 15.71 -9.33
C ALA A 140 -14.37 15.72 -8.67
N GLY A 141 -14.87 16.92 -8.36
CA GLY A 141 -16.20 17.12 -7.76
C GLY A 141 -17.32 17.30 -8.78
N ASP A 142 -17.03 17.21 -10.08
CA ASP A 142 -18.04 17.38 -11.12
C ASP A 142 -19.07 16.24 -11.08
N PHE A 143 -20.33 16.59 -11.35
CA PHE A 143 -21.45 15.63 -11.31
C PHE A 143 -21.56 14.77 -12.57
N THR A 144 -20.89 15.15 -13.66
CA THR A 144 -20.92 14.42 -14.93
C THR A 144 -19.56 13.81 -15.26
N VAL A 145 -19.55 12.64 -15.90
CA VAL A 145 -18.31 11.97 -16.36
C VAL A 145 -17.49 12.88 -17.28
N LYS A 146 -18.16 13.56 -18.22
CA LYS A 146 -17.50 14.52 -19.12
C LYS A 146 -16.90 15.70 -18.36
N GLY A 147 -17.60 16.20 -17.34
CA GLY A 147 -17.10 17.24 -16.44
C GLY A 147 -15.85 16.78 -15.69
N LYS A 148 -15.92 15.60 -15.05
CA LYS A 148 -14.78 15.02 -14.32
C LYS A 148 -13.58 14.80 -15.21
N LEU A 149 -13.77 14.25 -16.41
CA LEU A 149 -12.68 14.03 -17.36
C LEU A 149 -12.06 15.36 -17.80
N LYS A 150 -12.89 16.36 -18.15
CA LYS A 150 -12.42 17.70 -18.52
C LYS A 150 -11.61 18.34 -17.39
N SER A 151 -12.14 18.35 -16.17
CA SER A 151 -11.45 18.90 -15.00
C SER A 151 -10.16 18.16 -14.70
N SER A 152 -10.14 16.83 -14.82
CA SER A 152 -8.94 16.02 -14.61
C SER A 152 -7.86 16.27 -15.67
N LEU A 153 -8.26 16.50 -16.93
CA LEU A 153 -7.34 16.87 -18.01
C LEU A 153 -6.78 18.28 -17.78
N ILE A 154 -7.60 19.23 -17.33
CA ILE A 154 -7.14 20.59 -17.03
C ILE A 154 -6.16 20.59 -15.86
N ASP A 155 -6.48 19.90 -14.76
CA ASP A 155 -5.61 19.78 -13.58
C ASP A 155 -4.22 19.21 -13.98
N ASN A 156 -4.20 18.16 -14.83
CA ASN A 156 -2.95 17.59 -15.34
C ASN A 156 -2.25 18.50 -16.37
N ALA A 157 -2.99 19.18 -17.24
CA ALA A 157 -2.42 20.09 -18.23
C ALA A 157 -1.73 21.30 -17.59
N ILE A 158 -2.24 21.81 -16.46
CA ILE A 158 -1.57 22.86 -15.69
C ILE A 158 -0.23 22.35 -15.14
N TYR A 159 -0.25 21.17 -14.52
CA TYR A 159 0.95 20.54 -13.98
C TYR A 159 2.00 20.28 -15.07
N TYR A 160 1.64 19.54 -16.13
CA TYR A 160 2.54 19.25 -17.25
C TYR A 160 2.94 20.48 -18.06
N GLY A 161 2.06 21.47 -18.17
CA GLY A 161 2.35 22.75 -18.81
C GLY A 161 3.52 23.46 -18.11
N SER A 162 3.55 23.47 -16.77
CA SER A 162 4.68 24.02 -16.02
C SER A 162 6.01 23.30 -16.29
N TYR A 163 6.00 21.96 -16.39
CA TYR A 163 7.21 21.20 -16.74
C TYR A 163 7.66 21.44 -18.18
N LEU A 164 6.70 21.61 -19.08
CA LEU A 164 6.98 21.89 -20.48
C LEU A 164 7.67 23.24 -20.65
N VAL A 165 7.30 24.26 -19.87
CA VAL A 165 8.02 25.56 -19.85
C VAL A 165 9.47 25.38 -19.42
N ILE A 166 9.72 24.65 -18.32
CA ILE A 166 11.09 24.37 -17.84
C ILE A 166 11.88 23.59 -18.89
N ALA A 167 11.28 22.54 -19.46
CA ALA A 167 11.90 21.72 -20.50
C ALA A 167 12.23 22.56 -21.74
N THR A 168 11.36 23.49 -22.12
CA THR A 168 11.59 24.39 -23.26
C THR A 168 12.78 25.33 -23.01
N ILE A 169 12.89 25.90 -21.80
CA ILE A 169 14.05 26.73 -21.41
C ILE A 169 15.35 25.92 -21.49
N LEU A 170 15.34 24.69 -20.97
CA LEU A 170 16.50 23.80 -21.03
C LEU A 170 16.86 23.40 -22.47
N LEU A 171 15.87 23.13 -23.32
CA LEU A 171 16.10 22.84 -24.73
C LEU A 171 16.66 24.05 -25.49
N ILE A 172 16.21 25.27 -25.19
CA ILE A 172 16.79 26.50 -25.75
C ILE A 172 18.25 26.66 -25.31
N TYR A 173 18.55 26.37 -24.03
CA TYR A 173 19.94 26.38 -23.53
C TYR A 173 20.82 25.34 -24.25
N LEU A 174 20.31 24.13 -24.49
CA LEU A 174 21.02 23.11 -25.28
C LEU A 174 21.18 23.54 -26.75
N ALA A 175 20.15 24.13 -27.35
CA ALA A 175 20.18 24.65 -28.72
C ALA A 175 21.24 25.74 -28.93
N ALA A 176 21.49 26.54 -27.90
CA ALA A 176 22.47 27.60 -27.93
C ALA A 176 23.93 27.09 -27.82
N LYS A 177 24.15 25.80 -27.53
CA LYS A 177 25.50 25.21 -27.54
C LYS A 177 25.92 24.87 -28.98
N PRO A 178 27.10 25.35 -29.43
CA PRO A 178 27.54 25.23 -30.82
C PRO A 178 27.79 23.79 -31.29
N ASP A 179 27.94 22.83 -30.37
CA ASP A 179 28.25 21.43 -30.68
C ASP A 179 27.03 20.48 -30.62
N PHE A 180 25.81 21.02 -30.46
CA PHE A 180 24.61 20.19 -30.22
C PHE A 180 23.64 20.17 -31.40
N GLU A 181 23.64 19.08 -32.17
CA GLU A 181 22.64 18.83 -33.21
C GLU A 181 21.39 18.12 -32.64
N PHE A 182 20.21 18.64 -32.99
CA PHE A 182 18.92 18.07 -32.59
C PHE A 182 18.55 16.86 -33.45
N ASP A 183 18.92 15.68 -32.97
CA ASP A 183 18.43 14.42 -33.53
C ASP A 183 17.30 13.83 -32.67
N TRP A 184 16.32 13.20 -33.32
CA TRP A 184 15.22 12.51 -32.62
C TRP A 184 15.70 11.45 -31.60
N PRO A 185 16.70 10.60 -31.90
CA PRO A 185 17.30 9.69 -30.91
C PRO A 185 17.91 10.42 -29.70
N LYS A 186 18.58 11.56 -29.90
CA LYS A 186 19.17 12.36 -28.81
C LYS A 186 18.08 12.98 -27.95
N LEU A 187 17.01 13.50 -28.55
CA LEU A 187 15.86 14.04 -27.83
C LEU A 187 15.16 12.96 -27.00
N LYS A 188 14.99 11.76 -27.57
CA LYS A 188 14.46 10.59 -26.86
C LYS A 188 15.33 10.23 -25.65
N ALA A 189 16.65 10.19 -25.82
CA ALA A 189 17.59 9.88 -24.74
C ALA A 189 17.59 10.95 -23.64
N ILE A 190 17.51 12.24 -23.99
CA ILE A 190 17.36 13.33 -23.03
C ILE A 190 16.06 13.18 -22.22
N ALA A 191 14.93 12.92 -22.90
CA ALA A 191 13.65 12.73 -22.23
C ALA A 191 13.65 11.51 -21.29
N ALA A 192 14.25 10.39 -21.73
CA ALA A 192 14.42 9.20 -20.90
C ALA A 192 15.31 9.48 -19.67
N SER A 193 16.46 10.14 -19.86
CA SER A 193 17.37 10.55 -18.79
C SER A 193 16.69 11.50 -17.78
N ALA A 194 15.97 12.52 -18.26
CA ALA A 194 15.21 13.43 -17.41
C ALA A 194 14.12 12.72 -16.59
N SER A 195 13.41 11.76 -17.20
CA SER A 195 12.42 10.96 -16.48
C SER A 195 13.06 10.09 -15.40
N ASN A 196 14.23 9.51 -15.68
CA ASN A 196 14.90 8.57 -14.78
C ASN A 196 15.63 9.29 -13.64
N THR A 197 16.26 10.44 -13.88
CA THR A 197 16.92 11.26 -12.85
C THR A 197 15.97 11.71 -11.73
N TRP A 198 14.71 12.04 -12.05
CA TRP A 198 13.70 12.34 -11.02
C TRP A 198 13.39 11.12 -10.15
N GLY A 199 13.20 9.95 -10.76
CA GLY A 199 12.98 8.70 -10.02
C GLY A 199 14.19 8.31 -9.18
N LEU A 200 15.40 8.65 -9.65
CA LEU A 200 16.67 8.37 -9.01
C LEU A 200 16.91 9.24 -7.77
N PHE A 201 16.52 10.51 -7.81
CA PHE A 201 16.46 11.36 -6.62
C PHE A 201 15.57 10.73 -5.53
N TRP A 202 14.36 10.28 -5.91
CA TRP A 202 13.48 9.56 -4.98
C TRP A 202 14.13 8.26 -4.49
N LEU A 203 14.80 7.53 -5.37
CA LEU A 203 15.51 6.31 -4.99
C LEU A 203 16.57 6.58 -3.91
N VAL A 204 17.39 7.61 -4.06
CA VAL A 204 18.41 8.00 -3.05
C VAL A 204 17.75 8.23 -1.68
N LEU A 205 16.67 9.00 -1.64
CA LEU A 205 15.96 9.31 -0.39
C LEU A 205 15.37 8.05 0.25
N LEU A 206 14.68 7.24 -0.54
CA LEU A 206 13.93 6.08 -0.07
C LEU A 206 14.86 4.92 0.33
N LEU A 207 15.88 4.66 -0.49
CA LEU A 207 16.85 3.61 -0.23
C LEU A 207 17.76 4.00 0.94
N GLY A 208 18.24 5.25 0.99
CA GLY A 208 19.09 5.75 2.08
C GLY A 208 18.43 5.67 3.46
N TYR A 209 17.13 6.01 3.54
CA TYR A 209 16.35 5.79 4.77
C TYR A 209 16.05 4.31 5.01
N GLY A 210 15.60 3.58 3.99
CA GLY A 210 15.14 2.20 4.10
C GLY A 210 16.22 1.20 4.50
N LEU A 211 17.46 1.40 4.07
CA LEU A 211 18.61 0.57 4.45
C LEU A 211 18.89 0.61 5.96
N VAL A 212 18.52 1.70 6.65
CA VAL A 212 18.69 1.82 8.11
C VAL A 212 17.41 1.48 8.85
N ASP A 213 16.27 2.01 8.40
CA ASP A 213 15.00 1.85 9.10
C ASP A 213 14.50 0.40 9.08
N ILE A 214 14.67 -0.35 7.98
CA ILE A 214 14.11 -1.71 7.88
C ILE A 214 14.70 -2.70 8.89
N PRO A 215 16.02 -2.93 8.95
CA PRO A 215 16.58 -3.82 9.97
C PRO A 215 16.26 -3.34 11.39
N ARG A 216 16.31 -2.03 11.63
CA ARG A 216 15.98 -1.40 12.92
C ARG A 216 14.52 -1.64 13.31
N SER A 217 13.59 -1.50 12.37
CA SER A 217 12.15 -1.69 12.55
C SER A 217 11.80 -3.15 12.85
N VAL A 218 12.45 -4.10 12.15
CA VAL A 218 12.29 -5.54 12.42
C VAL A 218 12.84 -5.90 13.80
N TRP A 219 14.00 -5.37 14.17
CA TRP A 219 14.59 -5.58 15.51
C TRP A 219 13.69 -5.03 16.63
N ARG A 220 13.20 -3.80 16.48
CA ARG A 220 12.27 -3.16 17.42
C ARG A 220 10.95 -3.93 17.54
N SER A 221 10.48 -4.52 16.44
CA SER A 221 9.27 -5.35 16.43
C SER A 221 9.42 -6.67 17.20
N ALA A 222 10.65 -7.10 17.49
CA ALA A 222 10.92 -8.33 18.23
C ALA A 222 10.69 -8.18 19.75
N ILE A 223 10.75 -6.96 20.29
CA ILE A 223 10.66 -6.71 21.73
C ILE A 223 9.26 -6.14 22.06
N PRO A 224 8.36 -6.92 22.71
CA PRO A 224 6.95 -6.54 22.85
C PRO A 224 6.72 -5.32 23.76
N GLY A 225 7.49 -5.15 24.84
CA GLY A 225 7.29 -4.08 25.81
C GLY A 225 7.46 -2.67 25.22
N PRO A 226 8.66 -2.29 24.71
CA PRO A 226 8.88 -1.00 24.08
C PRO A 226 8.01 -0.77 22.84
N LEU A 227 7.73 -1.84 22.08
CA LEU A 227 6.80 -1.79 20.95
C LEU A 227 5.39 -1.36 21.40
N LEU A 228 4.90 -1.89 22.52
CA LEU A 228 3.59 -1.55 23.06
C LEU A 228 3.51 -0.07 23.46
N SER A 229 4.53 0.45 24.16
CA SER A 229 4.60 1.88 24.51
C SER A 229 4.56 2.80 23.28
N ARG A 230 5.28 2.41 22.21
CA ARG A 230 5.24 3.14 20.92
C ARG A 230 3.86 3.11 20.27
N LEU A 231 3.17 1.97 20.33
CA LEU A 231 1.83 1.86 19.76
C LEU A 231 0.80 2.68 20.56
N TYR A 232 0.94 2.79 21.88
CA TYR A 232 0.10 3.71 22.67
C TYR A 232 0.32 5.17 22.26
N PHE A 233 1.58 5.60 22.12
CA PHE A 233 1.89 6.94 21.61
C PHE A 233 1.31 7.17 20.20
N LYS A 234 1.46 6.19 19.30
CA LYS A 234 0.85 6.25 17.97
C LYS A 234 -0.68 6.29 18.03
N ALA A 235 -1.30 5.63 19.01
CA ALA A 235 -2.74 5.67 19.21
C ALA A 235 -3.20 7.08 19.60
N ALA A 236 -2.53 7.77 20.53
CA ALA A 236 -2.86 9.15 20.86
C ALA A 236 -2.81 10.08 19.63
N LYS A 237 -1.71 10.03 18.87
CA LYS A 237 -1.55 10.81 17.62
C LYS A 237 -2.64 10.49 16.59
N LEU A 238 -2.89 9.21 16.34
CA LEU A 238 -3.89 8.79 15.36
C LEU A 238 -5.32 9.14 15.81
N ASN A 239 -5.61 9.10 17.11
CA ASN A 239 -6.89 9.54 17.64
C ASN A 239 -7.10 11.04 17.42
N ALA A 240 -6.05 11.87 17.60
CA ALA A 240 -6.11 13.30 17.28
C ALA A 240 -6.38 13.53 15.79
N GLU A 241 -5.65 12.86 14.89
CA GLU A 241 -5.88 12.93 13.43
C GLU A 241 -7.29 12.45 13.05
N LYS A 242 -7.80 11.43 13.74
CA LYS A 242 -9.15 10.92 13.55
C LYS A 242 -10.21 11.96 13.95
N SER A 243 -10.08 12.55 15.13
CA SER A 243 -10.99 13.59 15.61
C SER A 243 -10.98 14.80 14.69
N GLU A 244 -9.80 15.25 14.24
CA GLU A 244 -9.65 16.36 13.28
C GLU A 244 -10.33 16.03 11.93
N ALA A 245 -10.19 14.79 11.44
CA ALA A 245 -10.86 14.37 10.21
C ALA A 245 -12.39 14.31 10.34
N GLU A 246 -12.90 13.90 11.50
CA GLU A 246 -14.34 13.90 11.80
C GLU A 246 -14.90 15.33 11.89
N GLU A 247 -14.20 16.25 12.57
CA GLU A 247 -14.59 17.66 12.69
C GLU A 247 -14.64 18.35 11.31
N ASN A 248 -13.57 18.19 10.51
CA ASN A 248 -13.55 18.73 9.14
C ASN A 248 -14.70 18.19 8.27
N LEU A 249 -15.08 16.92 8.45
CA LEU A 249 -16.22 16.34 7.74
C LEU A 249 -17.53 16.99 8.20
N GLU A 250 -17.71 17.19 9.51
CA GLU A 250 -18.88 17.88 10.05
C GLU A 250 -19.04 19.30 9.50
N ASP A 251 -17.97 20.08 9.41
CA ASP A 251 -18.00 21.44 8.85
C ASP A 251 -18.53 21.47 7.42
N TYR A 252 -18.09 20.52 6.57
CA TYR A 252 -18.59 20.41 5.20
C TYR A 252 -20.02 19.87 5.12
N LEU A 253 -20.43 19.00 6.04
CA LEU A 253 -21.81 18.52 6.14
C LEU A 253 -22.76 19.63 6.60
N GLU A 254 -22.32 20.53 7.47
CA GLU A 254 -23.07 21.73 7.83
C GLU A 254 -23.25 22.66 6.62
N ALA A 255 -22.19 22.90 5.86
CA ALA A 255 -22.28 23.67 4.61
C ALA A 255 -23.24 23.01 3.59
N LEU A 256 -23.25 21.68 3.51
CA LEU A 256 -24.20 20.93 2.69
C LEU A 256 -25.64 21.09 3.18
N GLN A 257 -25.88 21.06 4.48
CA GLN A 257 -27.20 21.25 5.07
C GLN A 257 -27.73 22.68 4.84
N VAL A 258 -26.87 23.70 4.91
CA VAL A 258 -27.22 25.07 4.51
C VAL A 258 -27.59 25.13 3.03
N ALA A 259 -26.84 24.46 2.15
CA ALA A 259 -27.17 24.41 0.73
C ALA A 259 -28.52 23.71 0.47
N LEU A 260 -28.80 22.59 1.13
CA LEU A 260 -30.06 21.84 0.98
C LEU A 260 -31.29 22.59 1.49
N THR A 261 -31.13 23.44 2.51
CA THR A 261 -32.23 24.24 3.08
C THR A 261 -32.53 25.49 2.27
N ARG A 262 -31.50 26.15 1.72
CA ARG A 262 -31.66 27.38 0.94
C ARG A 262 -32.07 27.17 -0.52
N ILE A 263 -31.58 26.10 -1.16
CA ILE A 263 -31.90 25.84 -2.56
C ILE A 263 -33.35 25.38 -2.68
N SER A 264 -34.17 26.17 -3.39
CA SER A 264 -35.57 25.83 -3.67
C SER A 264 -35.67 24.45 -4.34
N PRO A 265 -36.68 23.63 -3.99
CA PRO A 265 -36.91 22.33 -4.65
C PRO A 265 -37.06 22.41 -6.18
N SER A 266 -37.42 23.59 -6.71
CA SER A 266 -37.62 23.82 -8.14
C SER A 266 -36.34 24.16 -8.92
N ASP A 267 -35.21 24.39 -8.24
CA ASP A 267 -33.95 24.79 -8.87
C ASP A 267 -33.19 23.56 -9.40
N PRO A 268 -32.66 23.57 -10.65
CA PRO A 268 -31.80 22.49 -11.15
C PRO A 268 -30.59 22.18 -10.25
N LEU A 269 -30.09 23.16 -9.49
CA LEU A 269 -28.99 22.99 -8.52
C LEU A 269 -29.37 22.08 -7.36
N ARG A 270 -30.67 21.90 -7.07
CA ARG A 270 -31.16 21.02 -6.01
C ARG A 270 -30.75 19.57 -6.25
N LYS A 271 -30.87 19.11 -7.49
CA LYS A 271 -30.47 17.75 -7.90
C LYS A 271 -29.00 17.48 -7.59
N ASN A 272 -28.13 18.46 -7.80
CA ASN A 272 -26.71 18.35 -7.51
C ASN A 272 -26.45 18.25 -6.00
N ALA A 273 -27.15 19.03 -5.18
CA ALA A 273 -27.02 18.97 -3.71
C ALA A 273 -27.57 17.65 -3.13
N ASP A 274 -28.71 17.18 -3.66
CA ASP A 274 -29.28 15.88 -3.30
C ASP A 274 -28.33 14.74 -3.70
N THR A 275 -27.66 14.83 -4.85
CA THR A 275 -26.63 13.86 -5.27
C THR A 275 -25.47 13.78 -4.26
N ILE A 276 -25.04 14.91 -3.67
CA ILE A 276 -24.01 14.91 -2.61
C ILE A 276 -24.55 14.19 -1.37
N SER A 277 -25.77 14.53 -0.94
CA SER A 277 -26.44 13.88 0.19
C SER A 277 -26.58 12.38 -0.02
N ASP A 278 -26.84 11.95 -1.26
CA ASP A 278 -27.04 10.55 -1.62
C ASP A 278 -25.79 9.68 -1.58
N LYS A 279 -24.63 10.30 -1.75
CA LYS A 279 -23.34 9.61 -1.61
C LYS A 279 -22.86 9.46 -0.16
N LEU A 280 -23.53 10.10 0.80
CA LEU A 280 -23.16 9.97 2.21
C LEU A 280 -23.64 8.63 2.79
N PRO A 281 -22.79 7.96 3.60
CA PRO A 281 -23.25 6.84 4.42
C PRO A 281 -24.44 7.23 5.30
N LEU A 282 -25.34 6.27 5.54
CA LEU A 282 -26.57 6.49 6.32
C LEU A 282 -26.29 7.14 7.69
N GLU A 283 -25.25 6.67 8.39
CA GLU A 283 -24.85 7.18 9.70
C GLU A 283 -24.55 8.69 9.68
N TRP A 284 -23.76 9.14 8.70
CA TRP A 284 -23.38 10.55 8.52
C TRP A 284 -24.56 11.40 8.05
N ARG A 285 -25.40 10.85 7.17
CA ARG A 285 -26.61 11.54 6.71
C ARG A 285 -27.60 11.77 7.86
N GLU A 286 -27.79 10.78 8.73
CA GLU A 286 -28.65 10.91 9.92
C GLU A 286 -28.06 11.87 10.94
N ARG A 287 -26.74 11.88 11.13
CA ARG A 287 -26.04 12.80 12.03
C ARG A 287 -26.18 14.25 11.55
N MET A 288 -26.04 14.49 10.24
CA MET A 288 -26.30 15.78 9.60
C MET A 288 -27.77 16.20 9.82
N LYS A 289 -28.74 15.32 9.55
CA LYS A 289 -30.17 15.63 9.74
C LYS A 289 -30.56 15.97 11.19
N ARG A 290 -29.88 15.37 12.18
CA ARG A 290 -30.13 15.61 13.60
C ARG A 290 -29.59 16.95 14.10
N LYS A 291 -28.55 17.49 13.46
CA LYS A 291 -27.94 18.77 13.85
C LYS A 291 -28.81 19.90 13.28
N SER A 292 -29.40 20.73 14.14
CA SER A 292 -30.12 21.93 13.70
C SER A 292 -29.11 23.01 13.33
N VAL A 293 -29.06 23.43 12.06
CA VAL A 293 -28.13 24.45 11.58
C VAL A 293 -28.78 25.83 11.63
N ASN A 294 -28.08 26.81 12.18
CA ASN A 294 -28.54 28.19 12.25
C ASN A 294 -28.23 28.88 10.90
N SER A 295 -29.24 29.08 10.07
CA SER A 295 -29.11 29.49 8.65
C SER A 295 -28.56 30.90 8.40
N ASN A 296 -28.22 31.66 9.44
CA ASN A 296 -27.96 33.11 9.34
C ASN A 296 -26.51 33.49 8.99
N GLN A 297 -25.60 32.55 8.76
CA GLN A 297 -24.16 32.85 8.60
C GLN A 297 -23.58 32.83 7.17
N MET A 298 -24.33 32.48 6.12
CA MET A 298 -23.80 32.42 4.74
C MET A 298 -24.41 33.51 3.84
N ASN A 299 -23.63 34.18 3.00
CA ASN A 299 -24.13 35.18 2.03
C ASN A 299 -24.73 34.49 0.78
N ASP A 300 -25.81 35.06 0.22
CA ASP A 300 -26.58 34.46 -0.91
C ASP A 300 -25.81 34.43 -2.25
N SER A 301 -24.75 35.21 -2.39
CA SER A 301 -23.90 35.26 -3.59
C SER A 301 -22.98 34.04 -3.77
N ASP A 302 -22.91 33.13 -2.79
CA ASP A 302 -21.97 32.01 -2.75
C ASP A 302 -22.56 30.67 -3.23
N LEU A 303 -23.85 30.60 -3.56
CA LEU A 303 -24.52 29.38 -4.03
C LEU A 303 -24.58 29.36 -5.57
N ASN A 304 -23.54 28.81 -6.20
CA ASN A 304 -23.46 28.64 -7.64
C ASN A 304 -23.02 27.20 -7.96
N GLU A 305 -23.20 26.74 -9.20
CA GLU A 305 -22.79 25.39 -9.62
C GLU A 305 -21.33 25.08 -9.27
N LYS A 306 -20.44 26.07 -9.44
CA LYS A 306 -19.01 25.96 -9.10
C LYS A 306 -18.76 25.78 -7.60
N SER A 307 -19.53 26.43 -6.73
CA SER A 307 -19.37 26.27 -5.28
C SER A 307 -19.89 24.91 -4.84
N LEU A 308 -20.95 24.41 -5.47
CA LEU A 308 -21.48 23.07 -5.21
C LEU A 308 -20.54 21.95 -5.70
N VAL A 309 -19.87 22.14 -6.84
CA VAL A 309 -18.79 21.26 -7.31
C VAL A 309 -17.61 21.28 -6.34
N ARG A 310 -17.23 22.46 -5.82
CA ARG A 310 -16.18 22.58 -4.80
C ARG A 310 -16.58 21.90 -3.49
N LEU A 311 -17.82 22.07 -3.04
CA LEU A 311 -18.36 21.45 -1.84
C LEU A 311 -18.38 19.92 -2.00
N HIS A 312 -18.88 19.40 -3.12
CA HIS A 312 -18.84 17.97 -3.43
C HIS A 312 -17.42 17.43 -3.41
N ARG A 313 -16.45 18.15 -3.99
CA ARG A 313 -15.02 17.80 -3.94
C ARG A 313 -14.48 17.75 -2.50
N GLN A 314 -14.87 18.70 -1.66
CA GLN A 314 -14.45 18.78 -0.25
C GLN A 314 -15.07 17.64 0.57
N VAL A 315 -16.37 17.38 0.42
CA VAL A 315 -17.08 16.28 1.08
C VAL A 315 -16.47 14.93 0.70
N ILE A 316 -16.20 14.66 -0.59
CA ILE A 316 -15.54 13.42 -1.02
C ILE A 316 -14.19 13.23 -0.31
N ARG A 317 -13.36 14.28 -0.29
CA ARG A 317 -12.03 14.22 0.34
C ARG A 317 -12.10 14.04 1.85
N ALA A 318 -13.01 14.73 2.51
CA ALA A 318 -13.21 14.64 3.95
C ALA A 318 -13.73 13.25 4.34
N LEU A 319 -14.69 12.70 3.58
CA LEU A 319 -15.22 11.36 3.79
C LEU A 319 -14.14 10.28 3.62
N GLN A 320 -13.32 10.37 2.58
CA GLN A 320 -12.17 9.49 2.39
C GLN A 320 -11.18 9.58 3.56
N ARG A 321 -10.86 10.82 4.00
CA ARG A 321 -9.94 11.03 5.13
C ARG A 321 -10.50 10.44 6.43
N GLN A 322 -11.78 10.64 6.71
CA GLN A 322 -12.48 10.09 7.89
C GLN A 322 -12.49 8.56 7.86
N HIS A 323 -12.89 7.95 6.74
CA HIS A 323 -12.92 6.49 6.61
C HIS A 323 -11.53 5.87 6.79
N ARG A 324 -10.51 6.54 6.25
CA ARG A 324 -9.11 6.11 6.35
C ARG A 324 -8.60 6.16 7.78
N THR A 325 -8.78 7.27 8.49
CA THR A 325 -8.32 7.42 9.88
C THR A 325 -9.07 6.47 10.82
N GLU A 326 -10.36 6.24 10.56
CA GLU A 326 -11.17 5.25 11.28
C GLU A 326 -10.67 3.82 11.06
N THR A 327 -10.35 3.46 9.82
CA THR A 327 -9.77 2.16 9.48
C THR A 327 -8.39 1.96 10.10
N GLN A 328 -7.53 2.98 10.02
CA GLN A 328 -6.21 2.97 10.66
C GLN A 328 -6.35 2.79 12.18
N TRP A 329 -7.33 3.46 12.79
CA TRP A 329 -7.63 3.34 14.20
C TRP A 329 -8.03 1.92 14.57
N TYR A 330 -8.94 1.31 13.80
CA TYR A 330 -9.36 -0.07 14.00
C TYR A 330 -8.18 -1.05 13.96
N ASN A 331 -7.38 -1.00 12.88
CA ASN A 331 -6.22 -1.88 12.69
C ASN A 331 -5.15 -1.67 13.78
N LEU A 332 -4.96 -0.42 14.23
CA LEU A 332 -4.02 -0.11 15.30
C LEU A 332 -4.49 -0.67 16.65
N VAL A 333 -5.78 -0.50 16.98
CA VAL A 333 -6.39 -1.01 18.21
C VAL A 333 -6.31 -2.54 18.26
N GLU A 334 -6.63 -3.23 17.16
CA GLU A 334 -6.52 -4.68 17.05
C GLU A 334 -5.08 -5.16 17.29
N LYS A 335 -4.10 -4.50 16.65
CA LYS A 335 -2.68 -4.79 16.85
C LYS A 335 -2.22 -4.55 18.30
N ILE A 336 -2.74 -3.52 18.96
CA ILE A 336 -2.44 -3.24 20.36
C ILE A 336 -3.02 -4.32 21.26
N PHE A 337 -4.28 -4.74 21.05
CA PHE A 337 -4.89 -5.83 21.82
C PHE A 337 -4.13 -7.15 21.67
N ASP A 338 -3.74 -7.51 20.45
CA ASP A 338 -2.93 -8.69 20.19
C ASP A 338 -1.59 -8.65 20.96
N LEU A 339 -0.94 -7.48 21.01
CA LEU A 339 0.32 -7.31 21.72
C LEU A 339 0.16 -7.27 23.25
N GLU A 340 -0.92 -6.67 23.76
CA GLU A 340 -1.28 -6.74 25.19
C GLU A 340 -1.49 -8.20 25.61
N ASP A 341 -2.16 -8.99 24.78
CA ASP A 341 -2.41 -10.41 25.03
C ASP A 341 -1.11 -11.21 25.01
N VAL A 342 -0.22 -10.95 24.05
CA VAL A 342 1.12 -11.57 24.04
C VAL A 342 1.90 -11.19 25.30
N HIS A 343 1.91 -9.91 25.68
CA HIS A 343 2.62 -9.45 26.87
C HIS A 343 2.07 -10.09 28.15
N ARG A 344 0.75 -10.22 28.27
CA ARG A 344 0.09 -10.92 29.40
C ARG A 344 0.44 -12.41 29.44
N ASN A 345 0.40 -13.09 28.29
CA ASN A 345 0.63 -14.53 28.22
C ASN A 345 2.12 -14.91 28.40
N ILE A 346 3.06 -14.00 28.12
CA ILE A 346 4.48 -14.18 28.47
C ILE A 346 4.68 -14.23 29.99
N GLY A 347 3.90 -13.43 30.74
CA GLY A 347 3.95 -13.41 32.21
C GLY A 347 3.17 -14.53 32.90
N SER A 348 2.42 -15.34 32.15
CA SER A 348 1.63 -16.45 32.68
C SER A 348 2.47 -17.73 32.74
N HIS A 349 2.34 -18.50 33.82
CA HIS A 349 2.95 -19.84 33.93
C HIS A 349 2.25 -20.90 33.06
N GLU A 350 1.05 -20.62 32.57
CA GLU A 350 0.34 -21.50 31.66
C GLU A 350 0.84 -21.30 30.23
N HIS A 351 1.41 -22.34 29.63
CA HIS A 351 1.85 -22.38 28.22
C HIS A 351 0.66 -22.51 27.24
N TYR A 352 -0.38 -21.70 27.48
CA TYR A 352 -1.64 -21.70 26.76
C TYR A 352 -2.00 -20.25 26.42
N PHE A 353 -2.14 -19.94 25.13
CA PHE A 353 -2.45 -18.59 24.70
C PHE A 353 -3.92 -18.23 25.01
N LYS A 354 -4.14 -17.31 25.94
CA LYS A 354 -5.48 -16.76 26.27
C LYS A 354 -5.69 -15.40 25.58
N PRO A 355 -6.46 -15.32 24.49
CA PRO A 355 -6.81 -14.04 23.85
C PRO A 355 -7.84 -13.27 24.70
N SER A 356 -7.82 -11.93 24.65
CA SER A 356 -8.85 -11.08 25.27
C SER A 356 -10.15 -11.08 24.46
N PHE A 357 -10.06 -11.20 23.14
CA PHE A 357 -11.18 -11.30 22.23
C PHE A 357 -11.00 -12.55 21.37
N GLU A 358 -11.99 -13.45 21.35
CA GLU A 358 -11.87 -14.70 20.63
C GLU A 358 -11.95 -14.45 19.11
N PRO A 359 -10.87 -14.68 18.35
CA PRO A 359 -10.88 -14.40 16.92
C PRO A 359 -11.83 -15.38 16.21
N THR A 360 -12.66 -14.86 15.30
CA THR A 360 -13.54 -15.68 14.45
C THR A 360 -12.69 -16.47 13.46
N ARG A 361 -12.37 -17.72 13.80
CA ARG A 361 -11.52 -18.60 12.98
C ARG A 361 -12.38 -19.62 12.23
N SER A 362 -12.02 -19.88 10.97
CA SER A 362 -12.51 -21.06 10.25
C SER A 362 -12.09 -22.33 11.00
N PRO A 363 -12.96 -23.36 11.09
CA PRO A 363 -12.70 -24.58 11.87
C PRO A 363 -11.42 -25.32 11.44
N TRP A 364 -11.02 -25.21 10.17
CA TRP A 364 -9.76 -25.76 9.66
C TRP A 364 -8.53 -25.03 10.21
N VAL A 365 -8.59 -23.69 10.24
CA VAL A 365 -7.52 -22.84 10.76
C VAL A 365 -7.39 -22.99 12.28
N ALA A 366 -8.53 -23.14 12.98
CA ALA A 366 -8.56 -23.41 14.41
C ALA A 366 -7.94 -24.77 14.77
N ARG A 367 -8.06 -25.78 13.89
CA ARG A 367 -7.47 -27.11 14.10
C ARG A 367 -5.94 -27.13 13.91
N ILE A 368 -5.43 -26.39 12.94
CA ILE A 368 -3.97 -26.31 12.67
C ILE A 368 -3.26 -25.45 13.71
N ARG A 369 -3.90 -24.38 14.18
CA ARG A 369 -3.32 -23.46 15.17
C ARG A 369 -3.82 -23.80 16.57
N SER A 370 -3.22 -24.80 17.20
CA SER A 370 -3.51 -25.07 18.61
C SER A 370 -3.07 -23.89 19.50
N PRO A 371 -3.77 -23.61 20.61
CA PRO A 371 -3.42 -22.51 21.53
C PRO A 371 -2.01 -22.65 22.15
N THR A 372 -1.49 -23.87 22.25
CA THR A 372 -0.13 -24.16 22.71
C THR A 372 0.91 -23.79 21.67
N LEU A 373 0.70 -24.17 20.39
CA LEU A 373 1.55 -23.77 19.27
C LEU A 373 1.54 -22.24 19.09
N GLU A 374 0.38 -21.61 19.27
CA GLU A 374 0.25 -20.16 19.22
C GLU A 374 1.05 -19.47 20.32
N TRP A 375 1.09 -20.03 21.54
CA TRP A 375 1.93 -19.54 22.62
C TRP A 375 3.42 -19.63 22.26
N TYR A 376 3.91 -20.79 21.83
CA TYR A 376 5.33 -20.97 21.43
C TYR A 376 5.72 -20.05 20.28
N TRP A 377 4.85 -19.90 19.28
CA TRP A 377 5.11 -19.00 18.16
C TRP A 377 5.15 -17.53 18.61
N LYS A 378 4.08 -17.02 19.24
CA LYS A 378 3.92 -15.59 19.54
C LYS A 378 4.80 -15.13 20.71
N CYS A 379 4.98 -15.95 21.75
CA CYS A 379 5.65 -15.56 22.99
C CYS A 379 7.16 -15.84 22.96
N LEU A 380 7.61 -16.90 22.28
CA LEU A 380 9.02 -17.32 22.28
C LEU A 380 9.68 -17.17 20.90
N LEU A 381 9.23 -17.92 19.89
CA LEU A 381 9.94 -18.08 18.63
C LEU A 381 9.96 -16.80 17.79
N ARG A 382 8.85 -16.05 17.75
CA ARG A 382 8.74 -14.80 17.00
C ARG A 382 9.85 -13.80 17.33
N ARG A 383 10.22 -13.68 18.61
CA ARG A 383 11.30 -12.77 19.05
C ARG A 383 12.62 -13.15 18.38
N TYR A 384 13.03 -14.41 18.48
CA TYR A 384 14.31 -14.87 17.94
C TYR A 384 14.32 -14.83 16.40
N VAL A 385 13.21 -15.20 15.74
CA VAL A 385 13.10 -15.12 14.28
C VAL A 385 13.21 -13.67 13.80
N CYS A 386 12.51 -12.72 14.44
CA CYS A 386 12.63 -11.31 14.08
C CYS A 386 14.03 -10.76 14.35
N GLN A 387 14.69 -11.14 15.45
CA GLN A 387 16.07 -10.72 15.74
C GLN A 387 17.07 -11.28 14.71
N GLY A 388 16.97 -12.56 14.38
CA GLY A 388 17.81 -13.19 13.36
C GLY A 388 17.60 -12.56 11.99
N LEU A 389 16.34 -12.34 11.59
CA LEU A 389 16.01 -11.66 10.34
C LEU A 389 16.55 -10.23 10.31
N ALA A 390 16.41 -9.47 11.41
CA ALA A 390 16.95 -8.12 11.49
C ALA A 390 18.48 -8.09 11.34
N MET A 391 19.21 -9.06 11.90
CA MET A 391 20.66 -9.18 11.73
C MET A 391 21.05 -9.48 10.27
N VAL A 392 20.32 -10.38 9.61
CA VAL A 392 20.54 -10.69 8.18
C VAL A 392 20.27 -9.46 7.31
N LEU A 393 19.16 -8.76 7.54
CA LEU A 393 18.83 -7.52 6.81
C LEU A 393 19.86 -6.41 7.10
N ALA A 394 20.34 -6.29 8.34
CA ALA A 394 21.39 -5.31 8.68
C ALA A 394 22.71 -5.63 7.96
N LEU A 395 23.08 -6.90 7.87
CA LEU A 395 24.25 -7.32 7.09
C LEU A 395 24.06 -6.97 5.61
N LEU A 396 22.92 -7.32 5.01
CA LEU A 396 22.60 -6.96 3.63
C LEU A 396 22.64 -5.43 3.39
N SER A 397 22.15 -4.61 4.33
CA SER A 397 22.27 -3.16 4.25
C SER A 397 23.72 -2.71 4.19
N VAL A 398 24.58 -3.24 5.05
CA VAL A 398 26.01 -2.88 5.07
C VAL A 398 26.67 -3.30 3.76
N LEU A 399 26.35 -4.48 3.23
CA LEU A 399 26.87 -4.95 1.95
C LEU A 399 26.42 -4.07 0.78
N VAL A 400 25.15 -3.64 0.76
CA VAL A 400 24.64 -2.70 -0.26
C VAL A 400 25.35 -1.35 -0.14
N VAL A 401 25.38 -0.73 1.04
CA VAL A 401 26.07 0.56 1.25
C VAL A 401 27.55 0.49 0.88
N TRP A 402 28.23 -0.60 1.26
CA TRP A 402 29.63 -0.82 0.88
C TRP A 402 29.80 -0.90 -0.63
N SER A 403 28.94 -1.68 -1.30
CA SER A 403 28.99 -1.88 -2.74
C SER A 403 28.64 -0.60 -3.52
N GLU A 404 27.73 0.24 -3.00
CA GLU A 404 27.44 1.57 -3.54
C GLU A 404 28.68 2.48 -3.51
N LEU A 405 29.39 2.52 -2.37
CA LEU A 405 30.58 3.39 -2.23
C LEU A 405 31.77 2.94 -3.08
N THR A 406 31.85 1.64 -3.34
CA THR A 406 33.00 1.03 -3.98
C THR A 406 32.82 0.84 -5.48
N PHE A 407 31.64 1.08 -6.05
CA PHE A 407 31.42 0.82 -7.48
C PHE A 407 32.26 1.72 -8.40
N PHE A 408 32.69 2.92 -7.98
CA PHE A 408 33.57 3.78 -8.81
C PHE A 408 34.92 3.16 -9.14
N ASN A 409 35.40 2.30 -8.26
CA ASN A 409 36.73 1.74 -8.42
C ASN A 409 36.64 0.52 -9.33
N ALA A 410 36.82 0.75 -10.63
CA ALA A 410 36.79 -0.31 -11.64
C ALA A 410 37.97 -1.29 -11.47
N ASN A 411 39.14 -0.81 -11.01
CA ASN A 411 40.34 -1.62 -10.79
C ASN A 411 41.10 -1.16 -9.54
N PRO A 412 41.19 -1.96 -8.47
CA PRO A 412 40.57 -3.28 -8.25
C PRO A 412 39.05 -3.21 -8.03
N VAL A 413 38.33 -4.27 -8.41
CA VAL A 413 36.90 -4.44 -8.12
C VAL A 413 36.71 -4.57 -6.61
N LEU A 414 36.08 -3.58 -5.98
CA LEU A 414 35.87 -3.52 -4.53
C LEU A 414 34.42 -3.80 -4.09
N SER A 415 33.47 -3.75 -5.03
CA SER A 415 32.06 -4.10 -4.77
C SER A 415 31.94 -5.60 -4.50
N ILE A 416 31.33 -5.97 -3.38
CA ILE A 416 31.21 -7.37 -2.94
C ILE A 416 30.31 -8.15 -3.90
N PHE A 417 29.23 -7.53 -4.36
CA PHE A 417 28.32 -8.15 -5.33
C PHE A 417 29.00 -8.35 -6.69
N ALA A 418 29.81 -7.38 -7.14
CA ALA A 418 30.55 -7.51 -8.38
C ALA A 418 31.66 -8.58 -8.30
N ILE A 419 32.39 -8.67 -7.18
CA ILE A 419 33.36 -9.75 -6.94
C ILE A 419 32.65 -11.10 -7.04
N PHE A 420 31.50 -11.25 -6.40
CA PHE A 420 30.72 -12.49 -6.46
C PHE A 420 30.29 -12.85 -7.89
N VAL A 421 29.74 -11.87 -8.63
CA VAL A 421 29.28 -12.08 -10.01
C VAL A 421 30.44 -12.43 -10.95
N ASN A 422 31.59 -11.76 -10.82
CA ASN A 422 32.77 -12.02 -11.63
C ASN A 422 33.35 -13.42 -11.35
N LEU A 423 33.45 -13.82 -10.08
CA LEU A 423 33.88 -15.17 -9.70
C LEU A 423 32.89 -16.22 -10.21
N ALA A 424 31.59 -16.01 -10.04
CA ALA A 424 30.58 -16.95 -10.53
C ALA A 424 30.55 -17.03 -12.07
N LYS A 425 30.87 -15.93 -12.78
CA LYS A 425 31.05 -15.91 -14.24
C LYS A 425 32.21 -16.81 -14.66
N GLU A 426 33.32 -16.78 -13.94
CA GLU A 426 34.51 -17.61 -14.21
C GLU A 426 34.22 -19.11 -14.05
N TYR A 427 33.42 -19.50 -13.05
CA TYR A 427 33.03 -20.91 -12.82
C TYR A 427 31.79 -21.36 -13.62
N TYR A 428 31.24 -20.50 -14.47
CA TYR A 428 29.98 -20.74 -15.22
C TYR A 428 28.78 -21.07 -14.31
N ASP A 429 28.75 -20.56 -13.08
CA ASP A 429 27.66 -20.78 -12.13
C ASP A 429 26.59 -19.69 -12.25
N TYR A 430 25.85 -19.73 -13.36
CA TYR A 430 24.80 -18.77 -13.64
C TYR A 430 23.64 -18.82 -12.64
N LEU A 431 23.37 -19.98 -12.02
CA LEU A 431 22.31 -20.12 -11.02
C LEU A 431 22.63 -19.28 -9.77
N SER A 432 23.88 -19.33 -9.31
CA SER A 432 24.33 -18.51 -8.19
C SER A 432 24.27 -17.01 -8.49
N ILE A 433 24.63 -16.59 -9.72
CA ILE A 433 24.46 -15.21 -10.18
C ILE A 433 22.98 -14.80 -10.10
N GLU A 434 22.08 -15.65 -10.60
CA GLU A 434 20.64 -15.40 -10.60
C GLU A 434 20.10 -15.26 -9.17
N LEU A 435 20.37 -16.23 -8.28
CA LEU A 435 19.85 -16.26 -6.92
C LEU A 435 20.36 -15.09 -6.05
N VAL A 436 21.64 -14.75 -6.12
CA VAL A 436 22.19 -13.60 -5.39
C VAL A 436 21.65 -12.29 -5.95
N SER A 437 21.53 -12.18 -7.27
CA SER A 437 20.93 -11.01 -7.91
C SER A 437 19.47 -10.81 -7.50
N ILE A 438 18.66 -11.88 -7.49
CA ILE A 438 17.26 -11.87 -7.01
C ILE A 438 17.22 -11.42 -5.54
N ALA A 439 18.07 -11.99 -4.68
CA ALA A 439 18.10 -11.63 -3.27
C ALA A 439 18.45 -10.15 -3.04
N THR A 440 19.43 -9.63 -3.77
CA THR A 440 19.88 -8.23 -3.67
C THR A 440 18.82 -7.26 -4.19
N ILE A 441 18.30 -7.46 -5.40
CA ILE A 441 17.27 -6.56 -5.95
C ILE A 441 15.98 -6.62 -5.14
N ALA A 442 15.57 -7.81 -4.68
CA ALA A 442 14.39 -7.96 -3.81
C ALA A 442 14.58 -7.19 -2.50
N TYR A 443 15.77 -7.25 -1.90
CA TYR A 443 16.08 -6.50 -0.69
C TYR A 443 16.01 -4.99 -0.93
N MET A 444 16.62 -4.49 -2.00
CA MET A 444 16.56 -3.07 -2.36
C MET A 444 15.11 -2.62 -2.63
N CYS A 445 14.30 -3.43 -3.32
CA CYS A 445 12.87 -3.18 -3.53
C CYS A 445 12.12 -3.12 -2.19
N VAL A 446 12.39 -4.04 -1.26
CA VAL A 446 11.81 -4.01 0.09
C VAL A 446 12.19 -2.70 0.80
N CYS A 447 13.46 -2.29 0.79
CA CYS A 447 13.91 -1.04 1.39
C CYS A 447 13.21 0.18 0.79
N ALA A 448 13.21 0.32 -0.54
CA ALA A 448 12.61 1.47 -1.21
C ALA A 448 11.08 1.50 -1.05
N TYR A 449 10.39 0.41 -1.36
CA TYR A 449 8.92 0.37 -1.38
C TYR A 449 8.30 0.39 0.02
N SER A 450 8.92 -0.23 1.02
CA SER A 450 8.41 -0.16 2.39
C SER A 450 8.60 1.24 2.99
N THR A 451 9.69 1.92 2.66
CA THR A 451 9.96 3.30 3.06
C THR A 451 8.93 4.25 2.46
N VAL A 452 8.66 4.08 1.16
CA VAL A 452 7.56 4.75 0.47
C VAL A 452 6.25 4.64 1.21
N LEU A 453 5.91 3.46 1.74
CA LEU A 453 4.64 3.21 2.39
C LEU A 453 4.60 3.73 3.84
N LYS A 454 5.76 4.02 4.42
CA LYS A 454 5.92 4.53 5.80
C LYS A 454 6.04 6.05 5.86
N ILE A 455 6.69 6.68 4.89
CA ILE A 455 7.01 8.11 4.93
C ILE A 455 5.73 8.95 4.86
N ARG A 456 5.35 9.55 5.99
CA ARG A 456 4.17 10.42 6.16
C ARG A 456 4.34 11.82 5.56
N VAL A 457 5.05 11.99 4.45
CA VAL A 457 5.41 13.33 3.95
C VAL A 457 4.20 14.23 3.68
N LEU A 458 2.97 13.70 3.53
CA LEU A 458 1.76 14.54 3.48
C LEU A 458 0.50 13.94 4.12
N ASN A 459 0.55 12.81 4.86
CA ASN A 459 -0.64 12.10 5.33
C ASN A 459 -1.70 11.92 4.20
N LEU A 460 -1.29 11.77 2.93
CA LEU A 460 -2.20 11.73 1.77
C LEU A 460 -2.52 10.32 1.29
N TYR A 461 -1.76 9.30 1.69
CA TYR A 461 -1.92 7.92 1.21
C TYR A 461 -1.83 6.91 2.38
N TYR A 462 -2.59 5.82 2.30
CA TYR A 462 -2.50 4.67 3.21
C TYR A 462 -3.04 3.43 2.51
N LEU A 463 -2.29 2.32 2.57
CA LEU A 463 -2.77 1.02 2.12
C LEU A 463 -3.37 0.26 3.31
N ALA A 464 -4.69 0.24 3.36
CA ALA A 464 -5.46 -0.49 4.37
C ALA A 464 -5.74 -1.92 3.90
N PRO A 465 -5.38 -2.95 4.68
CA PRO A 465 -5.78 -4.32 4.36
C PRO A 465 -7.31 -4.48 4.44
N HIS A 466 -7.83 -5.57 3.89
CA HIS A 466 -9.27 -5.94 3.91
C HIS A 466 -10.15 -5.08 3.00
N HIS A 467 -9.64 -4.72 1.82
CA HIS A 467 -10.39 -3.97 0.78
C HIS A 467 -10.80 -2.55 1.21
N GLN A 468 -10.10 -1.98 2.18
CA GLN A 468 -10.40 -0.65 2.74
C GLN A 468 -9.49 0.45 2.14
N THR A 469 -8.66 0.12 1.14
CA THR A 469 -7.79 1.13 0.51
C THR A 469 -8.55 1.92 -0.55
N ASP A 470 -8.56 3.25 -0.43
CA ASP A 470 -9.12 4.14 -1.44
C ASP A 470 -8.40 4.05 -2.79
N GLU A 471 -9.14 4.25 -3.88
CA GLU A 471 -8.61 4.34 -5.25
C GLU A 471 -7.43 5.31 -5.37
N TYR A 472 -7.52 6.47 -4.72
CA TYR A 472 -6.47 7.47 -4.75
C TYR A 472 -5.13 6.94 -4.23
N SER A 473 -5.16 6.20 -3.11
CA SER A 473 -3.97 5.61 -2.49
C SER A 473 -3.39 4.49 -3.36
N LEU A 474 -4.25 3.68 -3.98
CA LEU A 474 -3.83 2.64 -4.93
C LEU A 474 -3.14 3.24 -6.16
N ILE A 475 -3.73 4.25 -6.79
CA ILE A 475 -3.16 4.95 -7.95
C ILE A 475 -1.80 5.57 -7.61
N PHE A 476 -1.72 6.23 -6.46
CA PHE A 476 -0.46 6.83 -5.99
C PHE A 476 0.63 5.77 -5.81
N SER A 477 0.30 4.63 -5.20
CA SER A 477 1.26 3.53 -5.02
C SER A 477 1.73 2.95 -6.37
N GLY A 478 0.82 2.72 -7.32
CA GLY A 478 1.17 2.22 -8.65
C GLY A 478 2.05 3.21 -9.42
N MET A 479 1.74 4.51 -9.33
CA MET A 479 2.53 5.57 -9.99
C MET A 479 3.95 5.60 -9.46
N LEU A 480 4.12 5.45 -8.15
CA LEU A 480 5.42 5.51 -7.51
C LEU A 480 6.26 4.26 -7.78
N LEU A 481 5.66 3.06 -7.74
CA LEU A 481 6.35 1.82 -8.08
C LEU A 481 6.85 1.83 -9.53
N CYS A 482 6.02 2.22 -10.49
CA CYS A 482 6.45 2.36 -11.88
C CYS A 482 7.57 3.40 -12.05
N ARG A 483 7.49 4.53 -11.34
CA ARG A 483 8.53 5.59 -11.38
C ARG A 483 9.87 5.14 -10.81
N LEU A 484 9.86 4.32 -9.77
CA LEU A 484 11.07 3.79 -9.13
C LEU A 484 11.66 2.59 -9.88
N THR A 485 10.92 1.94 -10.76
CA THR A 485 11.36 0.71 -11.44
C THR A 485 12.63 0.94 -12.30
N PRO A 486 12.70 1.94 -13.20
CA PRO A 486 13.91 2.20 -13.98
C PRO A 486 15.17 2.55 -13.14
N PRO A 487 15.12 3.52 -12.19
CA PRO A 487 16.29 3.86 -11.40
C PRO A 487 16.74 2.71 -10.49
N MET A 488 15.82 1.86 -10.01
CA MET A 488 16.17 0.63 -9.28
C MET A 488 17.00 -0.33 -10.13
N CYS A 489 16.62 -0.52 -11.41
CA CYS A 489 17.36 -1.40 -12.31
C CYS A 489 18.76 -0.86 -12.60
N LEU A 490 18.88 0.44 -12.86
CA LEU A 490 20.19 1.10 -13.05
C LEU A 490 21.08 0.97 -11.81
N ASN A 491 20.52 1.26 -10.64
CA ASN A 491 21.27 1.20 -9.40
C ASN A 491 21.79 -0.21 -9.13
N PHE A 492 20.95 -1.23 -9.35
CA PHE A 492 21.38 -2.63 -9.25
C PHE A 492 22.46 -3.01 -10.28
N LEU A 493 22.32 -2.61 -11.55
CA LEU A 493 23.33 -2.89 -12.58
C LEU A 493 24.68 -2.22 -12.29
N GLY A 494 24.66 -1.00 -11.73
CA GLY A 494 25.86 -0.32 -11.26
C GLY A 494 26.57 -1.08 -10.13
N LEU A 495 25.81 -1.63 -9.17
CA LEU A 495 26.36 -2.40 -8.03
C LEU A 495 27.15 -3.65 -8.45
N ILE A 496 26.74 -4.32 -9.53
CA ILE A 496 27.36 -5.56 -10.02
C ILE A 496 28.39 -5.33 -11.13
N HIS A 497 28.73 -4.08 -11.46
CA HIS A 497 29.68 -3.72 -12.52
C HIS A 497 29.32 -4.28 -13.92
N MET A 498 28.03 -4.49 -14.19
CA MET A 498 27.52 -4.91 -15.51
C MET A 498 26.94 -3.73 -16.32
N ASP A 499 27.10 -2.51 -15.81
CA ASP A 499 26.76 -1.29 -16.52
C ASP A 499 27.99 -0.73 -17.26
N SER A 500 27.87 -0.56 -18.58
CA SER A 500 28.95 -0.09 -19.46
C SER A 500 29.34 1.37 -19.22
N HIS A 501 28.51 2.13 -18.51
CA HIS A 501 28.76 3.53 -18.17
C HIS A 501 29.96 3.72 -17.21
N ILE A 502 30.38 2.68 -16.47
CA ILE A 502 31.46 2.76 -15.47
C ILE A 502 32.76 2.13 -15.97
N ILE A 503 32.67 1.10 -16.80
CA ILE A 503 33.84 0.43 -17.40
C ILE A 503 33.90 0.85 -18.87
N LYS A 504 34.83 1.75 -19.21
CA LYS A 504 35.17 2.10 -20.61
C LYS A 504 35.83 0.94 -21.39
N ALA A 505 35.48 -0.30 -21.07
CA ALA A 505 35.81 -1.50 -21.83
C ALA A 505 34.57 -1.92 -22.61
N ARG A 506 34.76 -2.36 -23.86
CA ARG A 506 33.70 -2.83 -24.77
C ARG A 506 33.08 -4.15 -24.28
N LEU A 507 32.38 -4.13 -23.15
CA LEU A 507 31.58 -5.27 -22.69
C LEU A 507 30.16 -5.13 -23.23
N MET A 508 29.61 -6.25 -23.68
CA MET A 508 28.23 -6.29 -24.17
C MET A 508 27.25 -5.99 -23.03
N GLU A 509 26.36 -5.03 -23.28
CA GLU A 509 25.39 -4.52 -22.30
C GLU A 509 24.15 -5.40 -22.15
N THR A 510 23.47 -5.23 -21.02
CA THR A 510 22.15 -5.82 -20.78
C THR A 510 21.11 -5.28 -21.76
N TYR A 511 20.08 -6.07 -22.05
CA TYR A 511 19.01 -5.62 -22.93
C TYR A 511 18.19 -4.47 -22.31
N TYR A 512 18.11 -4.41 -20.98
CA TYR A 512 17.55 -3.27 -20.27
C TYR A 512 18.27 -1.95 -20.62
N THR A 513 19.60 -1.90 -20.48
CA THR A 513 20.41 -0.70 -20.75
C THR A 513 20.22 -0.21 -22.19
N GLN A 514 20.16 -1.13 -23.15
CA GLN A 514 19.91 -0.81 -24.57
C GLN A 514 18.56 -0.12 -24.82
N ILE A 515 17.51 -0.48 -24.07
CA ILE A 515 16.16 0.06 -24.24
C ILE A 515 15.97 1.39 -23.51
N MET A 516 16.56 1.50 -22.32
CA MET A 516 16.60 2.76 -21.59
C MET A 516 17.38 3.83 -22.35
N GLY A 517 18.45 3.44 -23.05
CA GLY A 517 19.34 4.30 -23.82
C GLY A 517 20.47 4.90 -22.98
N HIS A 518 21.58 5.22 -23.64
CA HIS A 518 22.76 5.77 -22.98
C HIS A 518 22.48 7.15 -22.39
N MET A 519 22.79 7.32 -21.10
CA MET A 519 22.66 8.60 -20.40
C MET A 519 23.78 9.60 -20.78
N ASP A 520 24.74 9.19 -21.60
CA ASP A 520 25.96 9.93 -21.98
C ASP A 520 25.71 11.19 -22.82
N VAL A 521 24.47 11.49 -23.17
CA VAL A 521 24.10 12.68 -23.93
C VAL A 521 24.33 13.97 -23.12
N LEU A 522 24.45 13.89 -21.79
CA LEU A 522 24.83 15.00 -20.91
C LEU A 522 25.96 14.59 -19.95
N PRO A 523 27.24 14.92 -20.26
CA PRO A 523 28.41 14.55 -19.45
C PRO A 523 28.34 15.02 -17.99
N ILE A 524 27.71 16.18 -17.75
CA ILE A 524 27.47 16.72 -16.40
C ILE A 524 26.60 15.78 -15.57
N ILE A 525 25.62 15.12 -16.21
CA ILE A 525 24.77 14.14 -15.56
C ILE A 525 25.52 12.82 -15.44
N SER A 526 26.18 12.32 -16.50
CA SER A 526 26.87 11.01 -16.47
C SER A 526 28.01 10.95 -15.42
N ASP A 527 28.96 11.90 -15.43
CA ASP A 527 30.13 11.87 -14.55
C ASP A 527 29.79 12.29 -13.10
N GLY A 528 28.91 13.27 -12.94
CA GLY A 528 28.47 13.74 -11.62
C GLY A 528 27.55 12.72 -10.93
N PHE A 529 26.65 12.10 -11.70
CA PHE A 529 25.71 11.12 -11.16
C PHE A 529 26.45 9.97 -10.50
N ASN A 530 27.44 9.42 -11.19
CA ASN A 530 28.29 8.38 -10.65
C ASN A 530 28.83 8.85 -9.30
N ILE A 531 29.69 9.87 -9.23
CA ILE A 531 30.38 10.22 -7.98
C ILE A 531 29.42 10.60 -6.82
N TYR A 532 28.41 11.43 -7.07
CA TYR A 532 27.61 12.01 -5.98
C TYR A 532 26.51 11.08 -5.46
N PHE A 533 26.01 10.15 -6.26
CA PHE A 533 24.85 9.34 -5.90
C PHE A 533 25.10 8.42 -4.68
N PRO A 534 26.18 7.62 -4.63
CA PRO A 534 26.51 6.82 -3.44
C PRO A 534 26.90 7.64 -2.23
N MET A 535 27.59 8.77 -2.43
CA MET A 535 27.90 9.68 -1.32
C MET A 535 26.62 10.23 -0.69
N ALA A 536 25.60 10.53 -1.50
CA ALA A 536 24.30 10.96 -1.02
C ALA A 536 23.56 9.84 -0.28
N ILE A 537 23.58 8.60 -0.78
CA ILE A 537 22.99 7.43 -0.09
C ILE A 537 23.67 7.22 1.27
N LEU A 538 25.01 7.19 1.33
CA LEU A 538 25.75 7.06 2.59
C LEU A 538 25.42 8.22 3.54
N GLY A 539 25.43 9.45 3.04
CA GLY A 539 25.08 10.64 3.82
C GLY A 539 23.70 10.52 4.45
N LEU A 540 22.70 10.04 3.71
CA LEU A 540 21.35 9.80 4.20
C LEU A 540 21.27 8.62 5.16
N CYS A 541 22.01 7.54 4.92
CA CYS A 541 22.10 6.42 5.86
C CYS A 541 22.68 6.90 7.20
N LEU A 542 23.78 7.65 7.20
CA LEU A 542 24.38 8.21 8.40
C LEU A 542 23.43 9.21 9.08
N ALA A 543 22.78 10.08 8.32
CA ALA A 543 21.80 11.04 8.85
C ALA A 543 20.61 10.34 9.51
N THR A 544 20.12 9.25 8.92
CA THR A 544 19.03 8.43 9.47
C THR A 544 19.50 7.62 10.68
N TYR A 545 20.73 7.10 10.64
CA TYR A 545 21.32 6.32 11.72
C TYR A 545 21.48 7.15 12.99
N PHE A 546 22.04 8.36 12.87
CA PHE A 546 22.25 9.31 13.97
C PHE A 546 21.04 10.20 14.26
N SER A 547 19.89 9.97 13.59
CA SER A 547 18.68 10.78 13.68
C SER A 547 18.93 12.29 13.54
N LEU A 548 19.85 12.69 12.64
CA LEU A 548 20.24 14.09 12.43
C LEU A 548 19.05 14.97 12.00
N GLY A 549 18.12 14.43 11.19
CA GLY A 549 16.94 15.17 10.75
C GLY A 549 16.02 15.58 11.90
N ALA A 550 15.78 14.65 12.84
CA ALA A 550 15.03 14.91 14.06
C ALA A 550 15.74 15.96 14.93
N ARG A 551 17.04 15.77 15.18
CA ARG A 551 17.85 16.71 15.98
C ARG A 551 17.88 18.12 15.38
N PHE A 552 17.94 18.23 14.06
CA PHE A 552 17.91 19.51 13.36
C PHE A 552 16.54 20.21 13.47
N LEU A 553 15.43 19.47 13.35
CA LEU A 553 14.09 20.01 13.53
C LEU A 553 13.82 20.45 14.97
N THR A 554 14.34 19.70 15.95
CA THR A 554 14.33 20.09 17.36
C THR A 554 15.16 21.36 17.60
N PHE A 555 16.30 21.50 16.93
CA PHE A 555 17.12 22.72 16.96
C PHE A 555 16.40 23.95 16.37
N ILE A 556 15.56 23.76 15.34
CA ILE A 556 14.74 24.83 14.75
C ILE A 556 13.50 25.16 15.61
N GLY A 557 13.18 24.34 16.63
CA GLY A 557 12.07 24.57 17.55
C GLY A 557 10.74 23.95 17.12
N PHE A 558 10.73 23.08 16.10
CA PHE A 558 9.55 22.29 15.72
C PHE A 558 9.49 20.97 16.51
N GLN A 559 9.26 21.05 17.83
CA GLN A 559 9.14 19.85 18.67
C GLN A 559 7.89 18.99 18.35
N GLN A 560 6.88 19.56 17.68
CA GLN A 560 5.59 18.89 17.45
C GLN A 560 5.50 18.08 16.14
N PHE A 561 6.46 18.23 15.22
CA PHE A 561 6.39 17.61 13.87
C PHE A 561 7.42 16.51 13.62
N VAL A 562 8.27 16.20 14.60
CA VAL A 562 9.20 15.08 14.50
C VAL A 562 8.50 13.85 15.08
N ASP A 563 8.20 12.88 14.21
CA ASP A 563 7.84 11.51 14.59
C ASP A 563 9.07 10.81 15.20
N ASP A 564 9.60 11.33 16.31
CA ASP A 564 10.64 10.65 17.06
C ASP A 564 10.00 9.45 17.77
N GLU A 565 10.34 8.26 17.26
CA GLU A 565 10.02 6.98 17.88
C GLU A 565 10.84 6.72 19.16
N ASP A 566 11.88 7.53 19.40
CA ASP A 566 12.86 7.35 20.47
C ASP A 566 12.70 8.35 21.63
N ASP A 567 11.93 9.43 21.45
CA ASP A 567 11.55 10.39 22.51
C ASP A 567 10.02 10.36 22.72
N ILE A 568 9.54 9.22 23.19
CA ILE A 568 8.12 9.02 23.51
C ILE A 568 7.79 9.94 24.68
N THR A 569 7.04 11.01 24.43
CA THR A 569 6.46 11.82 25.51
C THR A 569 5.59 10.89 26.36
N ALA A 570 6.00 10.63 27.60
CA ALA A 570 5.31 9.71 28.50
C ALA A 570 3.83 10.06 28.62
N ASP A 571 3.52 11.36 28.68
CA ASP A 571 2.15 11.90 28.76
C ASP A 571 1.27 11.47 27.57
N LEU A 572 1.78 11.56 26.33
CA LEU A 572 1.06 11.13 25.12
C LEU A 572 0.90 9.61 25.06
N ALA A 573 1.89 8.86 25.55
CA ALA A 573 1.78 7.40 25.64
C ALA A 573 0.76 6.97 26.70
N ASP A 574 0.67 7.68 27.83
CA ASP A 574 -0.30 7.43 28.89
C ASP A 574 -1.72 7.80 28.44
N GLU A 575 -1.90 8.93 27.74
CA GLU A 575 -3.16 9.26 27.08
C GLU A 575 -3.59 8.16 26.12
N GLY A 576 -2.67 7.70 25.26
CA GLY A 576 -2.91 6.59 24.34
C GLY A 576 -3.33 5.31 25.04
N ARG A 577 -2.68 4.97 26.17
CA ARG A 577 -3.05 3.82 26.99
C ARG A 577 -4.47 3.95 27.54
N GLU A 578 -4.85 5.12 28.05
CA GLU A 578 -6.20 5.36 28.56
C GLU A 578 -7.27 5.28 27.45
N LEU A 579 -6.98 5.80 26.25
CA LEU A 579 -7.84 5.67 25.08
C LEU A 579 -8.09 4.20 24.72
N ILE A 580 -7.03 3.38 24.67
CA ILE A 580 -7.15 1.95 24.39
C ILE A 580 -7.93 1.22 25.49
N LYS A 581 -7.74 1.55 26.77
CA LYS A 581 -8.54 0.99 27.86
C LYS A 581 -10.04 1.34 27.73
N ARG A 582 -10.37 2.56 27.31
CA ARG A 582 -11.76 2.97 27.06
C ARG A 582 -12.36 2.17 25.90
N GLU A 583 -11.60 2.02 24.82
CA GLU A 583 -12.05 1.27 23.65
C GLU A 583 -12.21 -0.23 23.95
N LYS A 584 -11.31 -0.82 24.73
CA LYS A 584 -11.42 -2.21 25.21
C LYS A 584 -12.70 -2.43 26.01
N ARG A 585 -13.00 -1.53 26.96
CA ARG A 585 -14.26 -1.55 27.74
C ARG A 585 -15.50 -1.32 26.87
N ARG A 586 -15.38 -0.54 25.79
CA ARG A 586 -16.47 -0.35 24.82
C ARG A 586 -16.76 -1.64 24.06
N ARG A 587 -15.74 -2.32 23.53
CA ARG A 587 -15.90 -3.59 22.81
C ARG A 587 -16.41 -4.72 23.71
N GLN A 588 -15.87 -4.83 24.93
CA GLN A 588 -16.34 -5.83 25.88
C GLN A 588 -17.83 -5.67 26.22
N ARG A 589 -18.29 -4.42 26.45
CA ARG A 589 -19.71 -4.15 26.66
C ARG A 589 -20.57 -4.48 25.44
N ALA A 590 -20.05 -4.29 24.23
CA ALA A 590 -20.75 -4.63 22.99
C ALA A 590 -20.92 -6.16 22.87
N GLU A 591 -19.86 -6.94 23.09
CA GLU A 591 -19.91 -8.40 23.09
C GLU A 591 -20.79 -8.97 24.21
N ASP A 592 -20.73 -8.39 25.42
CA ASP A 592 -21.61 -8.76 26.53
C ASP A 592 -23.08 -8.48 26.21
N SER A 593 -23.37 -7.36 25.53
CA SER A 593 -24.72 -7.02 25.06
C SER A 593 -25.19 -7.99 23.98
N GLU A 594 -24.35 -8.32 23.00
CA GLU A 594 -24.67 -9.28 21.94
C GLU A 594 -24.85 -10.70 22.47
N SER A 595 -24.00 -11.16 23.37
CA SER A 595 -24.11 -12.49 23.99
C SER A 595 -25.38 -12.60 24.83
N ARG A 596 -25.75 -11.55 25.58
CA ARG A 596 -27.05 -11.49 26.25
C ARG A 596 -28.21 -11.57 25.27
N ARG A 597 -28.16 -10.82 24.16
CA ARG A 597 -29.20 -10.90 23.11
C ARG A 597 -29.31 -12.30 22.50
N ARG A 598 -28.20 -12.93 22.15
CA ARG A 598 -28.18 -14.32 21.63
C ARG A 598 -28.74 -15.30 22.66
N ASN A 599 -28.37 -15.17 23.93
CA ASN A 599 -28.89 -16.04 24.99
C ASN A 599 -30.40 -15.87 25.18
N VAL A 600 -30.93 -14.64 25.06
CA VAL A 600 -32.38 -14.38 25.07
C VAL A 600 -33.06 -15.01 23.85
N GLU A 601 -32.50 -14.89 22.65
CA GLU A 601 -33.03 -15.52 21.44
C GLU A 601 -33.02 -17.06 21.52
N VAL A 602 -31.95 -17.66 22.04
CA VAL A 602 -31.84 -19.11 22.26
C VAL A 602 -32.85 -19.58 23.32
N ASN A 603 -33.00 -18.84 24.43
CA ASN A 603 -33.99 -19.18 25.44
C ASN A 603 -35.42 -19.06 24.91
N ASN A 604 -35.71 -18.04 24.09
CA ASN A 604 -37.02 -17.86 23.48
C ASN A 604 -37.33 -18.95 22.45
N SER A 605 -36.36 -19.35 21.63
CA SER A 605 -36.53 -20.48 20.70
C SER A 605 -36.70 -21.81 21.43
N ALA A 606 -35.90 -22.10 22.45
CA ALA A 606 -36.04 -23.30 23.29
C ALA A 606 -37.37 -23.32 24.08
N ARG A 607 -37.94 -22.16 24.40
CA ARG A 607 -39.28 -22.05 25.01
C ARG A 607 -40.39 -22.28 23.98
N ALA A 608 -40.24 -21.75 22.77
CA ALA A 608 -41.16 -21.99 21.66
C ALA A 608 -41.19 -23.47 21.23
N GLU A 609 -40.03 -24.13 21.24
CA GLU A 609 -39.88 -25.56 20.92
C GLU A 609 -40.49 -26.45 22.00
N ARG A 610 -40.24 -26.15 23.28
CA ARG A 610 -40.92 -26.82 24.41
C ARG A 610 -42.43 -26.64 24.37
N ASN A 611 -42.94 -25.46 24.01
CA ASN A 611 -44.37 -25.23 23.86
C ASN A 611 -44.97 -26.00 22.66
N ARG A 612 -44.18 -26.26 21.61
CA ARG A 612 -44.59 -27.15 20.51
C ARG A 612 -44.63 -28.62 20.92
N GLU A 613 -43.67 -29.08 21.72
CA GLU A 613 -43.63 -30.45 22.25
C GLU A 613 -44.71 -30.72 23.32
N THR A 614 -45.01 -29.73 24.16
CA THR A 614 -46.06 -29.84 25.20
C THR A 614 -47.46 -29.42 24.72
N GLY A 615 -47.57 -28.86 23.52
CA GLY A 615 -48.84 -28.46 22.89
C GLY A 615 -49.81 -29.61 22.59
N GLY A 616 -49.40 -30.86 22.81
CA GLY A 616 -50.27 -32.03 22.75
C GLY A 616 -50.94 -32.43 24.08
N LEU A 617 -50.53 -31.87 25.24
CA LEU A 617 -50.98 -32.36 26.55
C LEU A 617 -51.72 -31.33 27.43
N LEU A 618 -51.63 -30.04 27.12
CA LEU A 618 -52.24 -28.98 27.94
C LEU A 618 -53.60 -28.47 27.44
N VAL A 619 -54.07 -28.88 26.25
CA VAL A 619 -55.41 -28.51 25.76
C VAL A 619 -56.54 -29.30 26.48
N LYS A 620 -56.21 -30.34 27.26
CA LYS A 620 -57.21 -31.22 27.89
C LYS A 620 -57.50 -30.94 29.36
N ARG A 621 -56.88 -29.92 29.99
CA ARG A 621 -57.05 -29.66 31.44
C ARG A 621 -57.50 -28.24 31.82
N GLU A 622 -58.01 -27.45 30.88
CA GLU A 622 -58.66 -26.16 31.21
C GLU A 622 -60.19 -26.19 31.20
N SER A 623 -60.82 -27.32 30.83
CA SER A 623 -62.29 -27.43 30.79
C SER A 623 -62.96 -27.83 32.11
N SER A 624 -62.27 -27.87 33.26
CA SER A 624 -62.90 -28.41 34.50
C SER A 624 -62.59 -27.73 35.83
N ARG A 625 -61.99 -26.53 35.87
CA ARG A 625 -61.88 -25.77 37.14
C ARG A 625 -62.08 -24.28 36.93
N SER A 626 -63.27 -23.90 36.46
CA SER A 626 -63.88 -22.67 36.94
C SER A 626 -64.42 -22.95 38.35
N GLU A 627 -64.31 -21.96 39.24
CA GLU A 627 -64.88 -21.89 40.60
C GLU A 627 -64.16 -22.66 41.72
N LEU A 628 -63.25 -21.99 42.46
CA LEU A 628 -63.27 -21.88 43.93
C LEU A 628 -62.01 -21.15 44.47
N PHE A 629 -62.23 -20.15 45.35
CA PHE A 629 -61.28 -19.42 46.21
C PHE A 629 -60.31 -18.44 45.51
N GLY A 630 -60.09 -17.19 45.95
CA GLY A 630 -60.33 -16.57 47.26
C GLY A 630 -58.99 -16.30 47.97
N SER A 631 -58.47 -15.07 47.82
CA SER A 631 -57.53 -14.33 48.69
C SER A 631 -56.14 -14.86 49.07
N THR A 632 -55.18 -13.91 49.00
CA THR A 632 -53.98 -13.65 49.83
C THR A 632 -52.62 -14.33 49.56
N SER A 633 -51.57 -13.51 49.77
CA SER A 633 -50.11 -13.75 49.96
C SER A 633 -49.30 -14.18 48.71
N ASP A 634 -48.13 -13.63 48.36
CA ASP A 634 -47.26 -12.64 49.01
C ASP A 634 -46.28 -12.01 48.00
N ASN A 635 -45.88 -10.78 48.30
CA ASN A 635 -44.75 -10.05 47.74
C ASN A 635 -43.43 -10.79 47.97
N MET A 636 -42.57 -10.92 46.94
CA MET A 636 -41.10 -10.72 47.06
C MET A 636 -40.38 -10.82 45.69
N SER A 637 -40.48 -9.82 44.80
CA SER A 637 -39.53 -9.68 43.66
C SER A 637 -39.66 -8.36 42.87
N ASN A 638 -39.92 -7.22 43.51
CA ASN A 638 -40.28 -5.98 42.78
C ASN A 638 -39.33 -4.77 42.99
N GLU A 639 -38.06 -5.00 43.34
CA GLU A 639 -37.08 -3.91 43.47
C GLU A 639 -36.15 -3.72 42.25
N ASP A 640 -35.90 -4.75 41.43
CA ASP A 640 -35.03 -4.60 40.25
C ASP A 640 -35.75 -3.98 39.03
N ASP A 641 -37.06 -4.21 38.87
CA ASP A 641 -37.85 -3.67 37.75
C ASP A 641 -38.08 -2.15 37.85
N ARG A 642 -37.86 -1.56 39.03
CA ARG A 642 -38.09 -0.12 39.28
C ARG A 642 -36.95 0.76 38.74
N TYR A 643 -35.71 0.24 38.72
CA TYR A 643 -34.56 0.97 38.19
C TYR A 643 -34.54 0.99 36.65
N ASP A 644 -34.93 -0.11 36.01
CA ASP A 644 -35.02 -0.20 34.54
C ASP A 644 -36.18 0.65 33.98
N GLN A 645 -37.30 0.76 34.69
CA GLN A 645 -38.39 1.65 34.31
C GLN A 645 -38.04 3.14 34.49
N LEU A 646 -37.32 3.52 35.56
CA LEU A 646 -36.90 4.90 35.79
C LEU A 646 -35.87 5.39 34.76
N PHE A 647 -34.97 4.52 34.28
CA PHE A 647 -34.00 4.87 33.25
C PHE A 647 -34.65 5.03 31.86
N MET A 648 -35.61 4.18 31.53
CA MET A 648 -36.40 4.28 30.30
C MET A 648 -37.32 5.52 30.28
N GLN A 649 -37.81 5.96 31.45
CA GLN A 649 -38.66 7.13 31.57
C GLN A 649 -37.88 8.46 31.54
N ALA A 650 -36.62 8.47 32.02
CA ALA A 650 -35.72 9.62 31.91
C ALA A 650 -35.24 9.87 30.47
N SER A 651 -35.05 8.81 29.67
CA SER A 651 -34.67 8.92 28.26
C SER A 651 -35.79 9.40 27.34
N ARG A 652 -37.05 9.44 27.80
CA ARG A 652 -38.23 9.85 27.01
C ARG A 652 -38.81 11.22 27.38
N ARG A 653 -38.21 11.95 28.32
CA ARG A 653 -38.73 13.26 28.81
C ARG A 653 -37.88 14.49 28.45
N ILE A 654 -36.99 14.39 27.47
CA ILE A 654 -36.33 15.58 26.91
C ILE A 654 -36.64 15.63 25.41
N GLY A 655 -37.66 16.41 25.07
CA GLY A 655 -38.07 16.74 23.71
C GLY A 655 -39.35 16.03 23.28
N ASP A 656 -40.50 16.51 23.77
CA ASP A 656 -41.67 16.85 22.94
C ASP A 656 -42.86 17.27 23.82
N ASP A 657 -43.03 18.59 23.97
CA ASP A 657 -44.31 19.19 24.34
C ASP A 657 -45.10 19.48 23.04
N VAL A 658 -46.04 18.57 22.79
CA VAL A 658 -47.43 18.72 22.31
C VAL A 658 -47.80 19.82 21.28
N GLY A 659 -48.37 19.34 20.17
CA GLY A 659 -49.25 20.06 19.24
C GLY A 659 -50.19 19.15 18.41
N SER A 660 -51.11 18.44 19.10
CA SER A 660 -52.46 17.99 18.68
C SER A 660 -52.80 17.37 17.29
N THR A 661 -53.21 16.08 17.32
CA THR A 661 -54.38 15.41 16.66
C THR A 661 -54.34 14.99 15.16
N PRO A 662 -55.16 14.02 14.67
CA PRO A 662 -54.82 12.59 14.60
C PRO A 662 -54.90 12.00 13.17
N ALA A 663 -54.09 10.98 12.86
CA ALA A 663 -54.20 10.24 11.59
C ALA A 663 -54.23 8.71 11.81
N THR A 664 -55.41 8.18 11.47
CA THR A 664 -55.73 6.92 10.79
C THR A 664 -54.67 5.82 10.70
N LEU A 665 -55.03 4.66 11.27
CA LEU A 665 -54.48 3.33 11.04
C LEU A 665 -54.32 3.00 9.55
N LEU A 666 -53.11 2.61 9.15
CA LEU A 666 -52.90 1.60 8.11
C LEU A 666 -51.60 0.84 8.40
N THR A 667 -51.77 -0.47 8.49
CA THR A 667 -50.79 -1.52 8.78
C THR A 667 -49.70 -1.61 7.71
N GLY A 668 -48.44 -1.67 8.14
CA GLY A 668 -47.30 -2.01 7.28
C GLY A 668 -46.17 -2.59 8.13
N SER A 669 -46.04 -3.92 8.12
CA SER A 669 -44.95 -4.66 8.72
C SER A 669 -43.66 -4.50 7.92
N THR A 670 -42.58 -4.03 8.56
CA THR A 670 -41.21 -4.31 8.11
C THR A 670 -40.28 -4.38 9.33
N ASP A 671 -39.85 -5.61 9.63
CA ASP A 671 -38.74 -5.91 10.54
C ASP A 671 -37.43 -5.29 10.02
N TYR A 672 -36.77 -4.49 10.85
CA TYR A 672 -35.39 -4.06 10.58
C TYR A 672 -34.40 -4.76 11.51
N ARG A 673 -33.66 -5.68 10.89
CA ARG A 673 -32.53 -6.42 11.45
C ARG A 673 -31.29 -5.53 11.37
N SER A 674 -30.78 -5.09 12.53
CA SER A 674 -29.45 -4.48 12.63
C SER A 674 -28.43 -5.61 12.76
N SER A 675 -27.72 -5.89 11.66
CA SER A 675 -26.56 -6.77 11.66
C SER A 675 -25.42 -6.05 10.96
N TYR A 676 -24.33 -5.83 11.70
CA TYR A 676 -23.00 -5.58 11.15
C TYR A 676 -22.56 -6.83 10.38
N THR A 677 -23.02 -6.96 9.14
CA THR A 677 -22.59 -7.99 8.21
C THR A 677 -22.14 -7.30 6.94
N ARG A 678 -20.84 -7.46 6.65
CA ARG A 678 -20.22 -7.57 5.33
C ARG A 678 -21.18 -7.24 4.19
N SER A 679 -21.07 -6.04 3.63
CA SER A 679 -21.81 -5.68 2.42
C SER A 679 -21.65 -6.80 1.39
N GLY A 680 -22.75 -7.35 0.89
CA GLY A 680 -22.72 -8.26 -0.25
C GLY A 680 -22.01 -7.60 -1.45
N PRO A 681 -21.60 -8.39 -2.45
CA PRO A 681 -20.96 -7.82 -3.63
C PRO A 681 -21.92 -6.81 -4.26
N ALA A 682 -21.52 -5.54 -4.30
CA ALA A 682 -22.22 -4.53 -5.06
C ALA A 682 -22.26 -4.96 -6.54
N PRO A 683 -23.33 -4.64 -7.29
CA PRO A 683 -23.35 -4.91 -8.73
C PRO A 683 -22.15 -4.24 -9.42
N LEU A 684 -21.58 -4.91 -10.42
CA LEU A 684 -20.51 -4.40 -11.25
C LEU A 684 -20.92 -3.04 -11.85
N ARG A 685 -20.20 -1.97 -11.48
CA ARG A 685 -20.34 -0.67 -12.16
C ARG A 685 -19.83 -0.79 -13.59
N ASN A 686 -20.65 -0.41 -14.57
CA ASN A 686 -20.19 -0.30 -15.96
C ASN A 686 -19.14 0.82 -16.06
N PHE A 687 -18.37 0.77 -17.16
CA PHE A 687 -17.27 1.68 -17.50
C PHE A 687 -17.59 3.19 -17.36
N PHE A 688 -18.88 3.58 -17.30
CA PHE A 688 -19.35 4.96 -17.17
C PHE A 688 -20.38 5.22 -16.05
N ASP A 689 -20.71 4.23 -15.21
CA ASP A 689 -21.78 4.42 -14.21
C ASP A 689 -21.21 5.03 -12.91
N ASP A 690 -21.29 6.35 -12.84
CA ASP A 690 -21.02 7.18 -11.65
C ASP A 690 -22.32 7.54 -10.88
N VAL A 691 -23.46 6.95 -11.28
CA VAL A 691 -24.79 7.13 -10.65
C VAL A 691 -25.15 5.89 -9.85
#